data_AF-A0A1V5HN28-F1
#
_entry.id   AF-A0A1V5HN28-F1
#
_cell.length_a   1.000
_cell.length_b   1.000
_cell.length_c   1.000
_cell.angle_alpha   90.00
_cell.angle_beta   90.00
_cell.angle_gamma   90.00
#
_symmetry.space_group_name_H-M   'P 1'
#
loop_
_entity.id
_entity.type
_entity.pdbx_description
1 polymer ?
#
loop_
_entity_poly.entity_id
_entity_poly.type
_entity_poly.pdbx_seq_one_letter_code
_entity_poly.pdbx_strand_id
1 'polypeptide(L)'
;MKKIFVFLSLLILAVLISGCLSTNKLTVTFDLGGGLMPEGTPTVITNISKGDSIALPIPTKEGFVFCGWFLGSSADDGQFTNDTVVTKDLTLYALWKEDSQLIIEFFNILDSKNYTVAYERHENLNVGSNSSGSLEHMNFQIQNHDDRKVHTYTYHEKQFLNQQNPNKTVNNWTKKSYLYEDKTGFYKFYLNSYFDRWDFKKTNEPYKPVLLKNIFDLFDINLFTKRSNVAIYDYTVTPEFLSYFPLDFADGILEYTANAYLDIDQKKLAMTIQVSGTTSSGIPLTATTDITITFSEVGTTTVIFPFDMVRSELVAYINEDTHNRKELHYTDNQSKENYFAYMDDIVDEVDTASLYRLEELYRSYQGIIGSYQLPIDPILEMRYLAKQQITNQFEQFKKTATADSVATMEEIVASAFNLIDDTTDQYAMENIVNDMIEDLQKAFVKDPIIIKKETYISYLQRIHDIYVNATNDEDKIADLEALHELYDDAIRDAADLVALEEARLTAFNAYRNFEITLEEEGLVATKISLITYVVNLHQLTIIDYQDIVYAFNQPLHDLYLQNIDELLDAQTLQAIMDVFQTFLNQYYATTLREVRALALSELEKQIAPYRAALLAVDEAVFEAKYQEVLAIINTETDYHFIIKTLTHFLYDEIVHFTYNQLLLEKGLAIAHLEYELAQFKKTATADSITNLDAAFLTHKANIEAATTIDDVNFADSQVLYVLRDAYVLDPNKDTSHIVDKLSTETSILLRAAMTMFGENITYVLLWVLHVEMVRLSLINSAEEAETLYDDLMALLQRLPLAYNQEKLLEAKDKIAAFLDEMYDEAVLNLPNLPDNFTTDYQALVLVMNNAQDFFTFSCHAAEVYRFLRIK
;
A
#
# COMPACT_ATOMS: atom_id res chain seq x y z
N MET A 1 -82.92 37.54 -39.36
CA MET A 1 -82.57 36.26 -40.03
C MET A 1 -81.23 35.65 -39.58
N LYS A 2 -80.16 36.43 -39.28
CA LYS A 2 -78.86 35.87 -38.83
C LYS A 2 -78.86 35.16 -37.46
N LYS A 3 -79.70 35.55 -36.49
CA LYS A 3 -79.76 34.90 -35.16
C LYS A 3 -80.45 33.53 -35.15
N ILE A 4 -81.38 33.29 -36.07
CA ILE A 4 -82.05 31.99 -36.22
C ILE A 4 -81.13 30.99 -36.93
N PHE A 5 -80.30 31.44 -37.88
CA PHE A 5 -79.34 30.57 -38.56
C PHE A 5 -78.23 30.07 -37.64
N VAL A 6 -77.73 30.90 -36.71
CA VAL A 6 -76.71 30.50 -35.72
C VAL A 6 -77.28 29.53 -34.69
N PHE A 7 -78.55 29.71 -34.29
CA PHE A 7 -79.23 28.78 -33.37
C PHE A 7 -79.58 27.46 -34.05
N LEU A 8 -79.99 27.46 -35.34
CA LEU A 8 -80.21 26.24 -36.11
C LEU A 8 -78.91 25.51 -36.42
N SER A 9 -77.79 26.21 -36.66
CA SER A 9 -76.49 25.57 -36.87
C SER A 9 -75.91 25.00 -35.57
N LEU A 10 -76.14 25.63 -34.41
CA LEU A 10 -75.77 25.06 -33.10
C LEU A 10 -76.67 23.87 -32.72
N LEU A 11 -77.96 23.91 -33.07
CA LEU A 11 -78.87 22.78 -32.86
C LEU A 11 -78.55 21.61 -33.80
N ILE A 12 -78.15 21.87 -35.05
CA ILE A 12 -77.71 20.83 -36.00
C ILE A 12 -76.33 20.29 -35.62
N LEU A 13 -75.43 21.10 -35.05
CA LEU A 13 -74.16 20.62 -34.48
C LEU A 13 -74.38 19.78 -33.20
N ALA A 14 -75.36 20.15 -32.36
CA ALA A 14 -75.75 19.35 -31.19
C ALA A 14 -76.50 18.06 -31.56
N VAL A 15 -77.29 18.05 -32.64
CA VAL A 15 -78.02 16.87 -33.12
C VAL A 15 -77.13 15.94 -33.96
N LEU A 16 -76.04 16.43 -34.57
CA LEU A 16 -75.02 15.59 -35.21
C LEU A 16 -74.03 14.94 -34.22
N ILE A 17 -73.89 15.45 -32.99
CA ILE A 17 -73.14 14.80 -31.90
C ILE A 17 -73.99 13.72 -31.19
N SER A 18 -75.31 13.72 -31.39
CA SER A 18 -76.21 12.68 -30.87
C SER A 18 -76.36 11.47 -31.80
N GLY A 19 -75.48 11.35 -32.81
CA GLY A 19 -75.31 10.15 -33.62
C GLY A 19 -74.71 9.03 -32.77
N CYS A 20 -75.58 8.27 -32.10
CA CYS A 20 -75.40 6.86 -31.73
C CYS A 20 -73.95 6.37 -31.73
N LEU A 21 -73.17 6.73 -30.72
CA LEU A 21 -72.10 5.85 -30.27
C LEU A 21 -72.78 4.89 -29.30
N SER A 22 -73.14 3.70 -29.79
CA SER A 22 -73.11 2.55 -28.89
C SER A 22 -71.71 2.58 -28.27
N THR A 23 -71.60 3.01 -27.01
CA THR A 23 -70.37 2.76 -26.25
C THR A 23 -70.29 1.25 -26.20
N ASN A 24 -69.55 0.64 -27.14
CA ASN A 24 -69.22 -0.76 -27.09
C ASN A 24 -68.38 -0.90 -25.82
N LYS A 25 -69.08 -1.23 -24.74
CA LYS A 25 -68.50 -1.56 -23.46
C LYS A 25 -67.87 -2.93 -23.63
N LEU A 26 -66.57 -2.97 -23.42
CA LEU A 26 -65.77 -4.15 -23.65
C LEU A 26 -65.55 -4.91 -22.34
N THR A 27 -65.26 -6.18 -22.49
CA THR A 27 -64.96 -7.12 -21.41
C THR A 27 -63.54 -7.66 -21.59
N VAL A 28 -62.76 -7.62 -20.51
CA VAL A 28 -61.47 -8.30 -20.42
C VAL A 28 -61.61 -9.44 -19.41
N THR A 29 -61.29 -10.65 -19.87
CA THR A 29 -61.29 -11.86 -19.04
C THR A 29 -59.85 -12.28 -18.76
N PHE A 30 -59.53 -12.65 -17.54
CA PHE A 30 -58.22 -13.15 -17.14
C PHE A 30 -58.26 -14.68 -17.01
N ASP A 31 -57.47 -15.37 -17.83
CA ASP A 31 -57.18 -16.79 -17.68
C ASP A 31 -55.89 -16.97 -16.89
N LEU A 32 -56.03 -17.45 -15.66
CA LEU A 32 -54.92 -17.60 -14.72
C LEU A 32 -54.03 -18.82 -14.99
N GLY A 33 -54.40 -19.74 -15.88
CA GLY A 33 -53.60 -20.94 -16.15
C GLY A 33 -53.29 -21.77 -14.89
N GLY A 34 -54.23 -21.82 -13.94
CA GLY A 34 -54.10 -22.50 -12.64
C GLY A 34 -53.50 -21.66 -11.50
N GLY A 35 -53.26 -20.36 -11.69
CA GLY A 35 -52.90 -19.42 -10.61
C GLY A 35 -54.09 -18.87 -9.82
N LEU A 36 -53.81 -17.99 -8.86
CA LEU A 36 -54.75 -17.32 -7.98
C LEU A 36 -54.67 -15.79 -8.18
N MET A 37 -55.82 -15.12 -8.19
CA MET A 37 -55.89 -13.66 -8.17
C MET A 37 -55.62 -13.10 -6.76
N PRO A 38 -55.13 -11.85 -6.66
CA PRO A 38 -55.11 -11.14 -5.38
C PRO A 38 -56.50 -11.06 -4.76
N GLU A 39 -56.56 -11.09 -3.42
CA GLU A 39 -57.82 -11.03 -2.69
C GLU A 39 -58.63 -9.78 -3.09
N GLY A 40 -59.93 -9.95 -3.36
CA GLY A 40 -60.82 -8.87 -3.80
C GLY A 40 -60.71 -8.47 -5.28
N THR A 41 -59.84 -9.09 -6.07
CA THR A 41 -59.67 -8.78 -7.49
C THR A 41 -60.52 -9.70 -8.39
N PRO A 42 -61.35 -9.17 -9.31
CA PRO A 42 -62.17 -9.99 -10.19
C PRO A 42 -61.37 -10.55 -11.39
N THR A 43 -61.70 -11.78 -11.82
CA THR A 43 -61.15 -12.40 -13.04
C THR A 43 -61.78 -11.89 -14.33
N VAL A 44 -62.80 -11.02 -14.25
CA VAL A 44 -63.46 -10.39 -15.39
C VAL A 44 -63.69 -8.92 -15.08
N ILE A 45 -63.19 -8.03 -15.93
CA ILE A 45 -63.46 -6.59 -15.88
C ILE A 45 -64.43 -6.25 -17.01
N THR A 46 -65.53 -5.58 -16.67
CA THR A 46 -66.58 -5.18 -17.63
C THR A 46 -66.71 -3.65 -17.66
N ASN A 47 -67.49 -3.13 -18.61
CA ASN A 47 -67.77 -1.68 -18.76
C ASN A 47 -66.57 -0.80 -19.15
N ILE A 48 -65.51 -1.41 -19.71
CA ILE A 48 -64.35 -0.70 -20.25
C ILE A 48 -64.78 0.04 -21.53
N SER A 49 -64.49 1.33 -21.66
CA SER A 49 -64.80 2.04 -22.92
C SER A 49 -63.76 1.66 -23.96
N LYS A 50 -64.19 1.42 -25.20
CA LYS A 50 -63.27 1.13 -26.29
C LYS A 50 -62.22 2.24 -26.43
N GLY A 51 -60.95 1.88 -26.32
CA GLY A 51 -59.82 2.82 -26.34
C GLY A 51 -59.26 3.17 -24.96
N ASP A 52 -59.91 2.77 -23.86
CA ASP A 52 -59.36 2.89 -22.50
C ASP A 52 -58.32 1.77 -22.25
N SER A 53 -57.33 2.03 -21.40
CA SER A 53 -56.46 1.00 -20.82
C SER A 53 -57.00 0.53 -19.47
N ILE A 54 -56.43 -0.56 -18.95
CA ILE A 54 -56.80 -1.14 -17.65
C ILE A 54 -55.57 -1.35 -16.76
N ALA A 55 -55.77 -1.26 -15.44
CA ALA A 55 -54.77 -1.69 -14.49
C ALA A 55 -54.76 -3.23 -14.42
N LEU A 56 -53.62 -3.83 -14.72
CA LEU A 56 -53.44 -5.27 -14.72
C LEU A 56 -53.13 -5.78 -13.29
N PRO A 57 -53.86 -6.79 -12.79
CA PRO A 57 -53.53 -7.42 -11.53
C PRO A 57 -52.31 -8.33 -11.67
N ILE A 58 -51.62 -8.59 -10.56
CA ILE A 58 -50.47 -9.50 -10.48
C ILE A 58 -50.93 -10.77 -9.76
N PRO A 59 -51.26 -11.86 -10.48
CA PRO A 59 -51.66 -13.12 -9.86
C PRO A 59 -50.45 -13.86 -9.27
N THR A 60 -50.72 -14.89 -8.46
CA THR A 60 -49.69 -15.79 -7.91
C THR A 60 -49.95 -17.24 -8.28
N LYS A 61 -48.90 -18.05 -8.41
CA LYS A 61 -48.99 -19.50 -8.63
C LYS A 61 -47.82 -20.16 -7.92
N GLU A 62 -48.11 -21.11 -7.04
CA GLU A 62 -47.08 -21.80 -6.23
C GLU A 62 -46.10 -22.56 -7.13
N GLY A 63 -44.80 -22.32 -6.95
CA GLY A 63 -43.72 -22.89 -7.78
C GLY A 63 -43.43 -22.16 -9.10
N PHE A 64 -44.09 -21.01 -9.35
CA PHE A 64 -43.93 -20.25 -10.60
C PHE A 64 -43.75 -18.74 -10.38
N VAL A 65 -43.11 -18.07 -11.33
CA VAL A 65 -43.09 -16.60 -11.50
C VAL A 65 -44.09 -16.19 -12.56
N PHE A 66 -44.82 -15.11 -12.30
CA PHE A 66 -45.71 -14.47 -13.26
C PHE A 66 -44.91 -13.65 -14.27
N CYS A 67 -44.92 -14.04 -15.54
CA CYS A 67 -44.18 -13.37 -16.61
C CYS A 67 -44.99 -12.26 -17.32
N GLY A 68 -46.23 -12.02 -16.90
CA GLY A 68 -47.12 -11.03 -17.47
C GLY A 68 -48.36 -11.61 -18.15
N TRP A 69 -49.18 -10.70 -18.68
CA TRP A 69 -50.41 -11.02 -19.39
C TRP A 69 -50.18 -11.04 -20.89
N PHE A 70 -50.67 -12.06 -21.59
CA PHE A 70 -50.51 -12.23 -23.03
C PHE A 70 -51.86 -12.43 -23.72
N LEU A 71 -51.94 -12.08 -25.01
CA LEU A 71 -53.16 -12.24 -25.82
C LEU A 71 -53.45 -13.71 -26.18
N GLY A 72 -52.53 -14.62 -25.87
CA GLY A 72 -52.67 -16.06 -26.03
C GLY A 72 -51.80 -16.82 -25.02
N SER A 73 -51.81 -18.14 -25.06
CA SER A 73 -51.16 -19.01 -24.07
C SER A 73 -49.64 -19.13 -24.24
N SER A 74 -49.06 -18.54 -25.29
CA SER A 74 -47.61 -18.50 -25.54
C SER A 74 -47.05 -17.08 -25.39
N ALA A 75 -45.76 -16.99 -25.07
CA ALA A 75 -45.03 -15.72 -25.07
C ALA A 75 -45.07 -15.00 -26.44
N ASP A 76 -45.22 -15.75 -27.53
CA ASP A 76 -45.24 -15.24 -28.90
C ASP A 76 -46.59 -14.60 -29.30
N ASP A 77 -47.64 -14.78 -28.50
CA ASP A 77 -48.99 -14.29 -28.84
C ASP A 77 -49.16 -12.78 -28.59
N GLY A 78 -48.13 -12.12 -28.05
CA GLY A 78 -48.09 -10.68 -27.80
C GLY A 78 -48.46 -10.30 -26.37
N GLN A 79 -47.56 -9.59 -25.70
CA GLN A 79 -47.74 -9.14 -24.32
C GLN A 79 -48.72 -7.97 -24.25
N PHE A 80 -49.61 -8.01 -23.25
CA PHE A 80 -50.55 -6.95 -22.93
C PHE A 80 -50.05 -6.22 -21.67
N THR A 81 -49.94 -4.90 -21.74
CA THR A 81 -49.40 -4.05 -20.66
C THR A 81 -50.44 -3.01 -20.20
N ASN A 82 -50.16 -2.29 -19.13
CA ASN A 82 -51.04 -1.20 -18.64
C ASN A 82 -51.20 -0.06 -19.68
N ASP A 83 -50.31 0.04 -20.66
CA ASP A 83 -50.36 1.02 -21.74
C ASP A 83 -51.15 0.53 -22.97
N THR A 84 -51.50 -0.76 -23.00
CA THR A 84 -52.25 -1.34 -24.12
C THR A 84 -53.73 -0.98 -24.00
N VAL A 85 -54.27 -0.29 -25.01
CA VAL A 85 -55.69 0.07 -25.06
C VAL A 85 -56.58 -1.12 -25.44
N VAL A 86 -57.72 -1.25 -24.79
CA VAL A 86 -58.71 -2.31 -25.06
C VAL A 86 -59.58 -1.89 -26.24
N THR A 87 -59.47 -2.60 -27.37
CA THR A 87 -60.17 -2.25 -28.63
C THR A 87 -61.30 -3.20 -29.01
N LYS A 88 -61.33 -4.39 -28.39
CA LYS A 88 -62.37 -5.43 -28.49
C LYS A 88 -62.39 -6.26 -27.20
N ASP A 89 -63.41 -7.10 -27.04
CA ASP A 89 -63.40 -8.12 -25.99
C ASP A 89 -62.21 -9.05 -26.20
N LEU A 90 -61.50 -9.38 -25.12
CA LEU A 90 -60.29 -10.21 -25.18
C LEU A 90 -60.10 -10.99 -23.88
N THR A 91 -59.40 -12.12 -24.01
CA THR A 91 -58.92 -12.90 -22.87
C THR A 91 -57.41 -12.68 -22.76
N LEU A 92 -56.95 -12.34 -21.56
CA LEU A 92 -55.54 -12.27 -21.21
C LEU A 92 -55.13 -13.53 -20.48
N TYR A 93 -54.09 -14.19 -20.96
CA TYR A 93 -53.55 -15.41 -20.40
C TYR A 93 -52.33 -15.08 -19.54
N ALA A 94 -52.32 -15.57 -18.32
CA ALA A 94 -51.17 -15.46 -17.44
C ALA A 94 -50.08 -16.42 -17.94
N LEU A 95 -48.91 -15.88 -18.29
CA LEU A 95 -47.75 -16.69 -18.58
C LEU A 95 -46.97 -16.95 -17.29
N TRP A 96 -46.61 -18.21 -17.07
CA TRP A 96 -45.92 -18.67 -15.88
C TRP A 96 -44.62 -19.35 -16.26
N LYS A 97 -43.60 -19.17 -15.41
CA LYS A 97 -42.31 -19.87 -15.54
C LYS A 97 -41.95 -20.55 -14.23
N GLU A 98 -41.51 -21.81 -14.32
CA GLU A 98 -41.13 -22.58 -13.13
C GLU A 98 -39.93 -21.94 -12.43
N ASP A 99 -39.97 -21.93 -11.10
CA ASP A 99 -38.92 -21.38 -10.26
C ASP A 99 -37.56 -22.06 -10.51
N SER A 100 -37.54 -23.39 -10.61
CA SER A 100 -36.35 -24.18 -10.92
C SER A 100 -35.73 -23.82 -12.28
N GLN A 101 -36.57 -23.54 -13.28
CA GLN A 101 -36.12 -23.15 -14.61
C GLN A 101 -35.41 -21.80 -14.58
N LEU A 102 -35.90 -20.82 -13.81
CA LEU A 102 -35.24 -19.52 -13.66
C LEU A 102 -33.87 -19.63 -13.01
N ILE A 103 -33.76 -20.45 -11.97
CA ILE A 103 -32.50 -20.73 -11.28
C ILE A 103 -31.51 -21.39 -12.25
N ILE A 104 -31.93 -22.44 -12.96
CA ILE A 104 -31.10 -23.11 -13.98
C ILE A 104 -30.65 -22.13 -15.05
N GLU A 105 -31.54 -21.27 -15.56
CA GLU A 105 -31.18 -20.27 -16.56
C GLU A 105 -30.13 -19.27 -16.06
N PHE A 106 -30.19 -18.87 -14.79
CA PHE A 106 -29.15 -18.03 -14.19
C PHE A 106 -27.79 -18.73 -14.17
N PHE A 107 -27.71 -19.96 -13.67
CA PHE A 107 -26.46 -20.72 -13.63
C PHE A 107 -25.92 -21.03 -15.04
N ASN A 108 -26.81 -21.18 -16.03
CA ASN A 108 -26.45 -21.36 -17.43
C ASN A 108 -26.05 -20.07 -18.16
N ILE A 109 -26.06 -18.89 -17.52
CA ILE A 109 -25.55 -17.64 -18.14
C ILE A 109 -24.09 -17.83 -18.56
N LEU A 110 -23.31 -18.61 -17.80
CA LEU A 110 -21.90 -18.92 -18.15
C LEU A 110 -21.75 -19.72 -19.45
N ASP A 111 -22.80 -20.43 -19.87
CA ASP A 111 -22.85 -21.16 -21.16
C ASP A 111 -23.31 -20.28 -22.32
N SER A 112 -23.80 -19.07 -22.04
CA SER A 112 -24.23 -18.13 -23.07
C SER A 112 -23.04 -17.65 -23.92
N LYS A 113 -23.34 -17.17 -25.15
CA LYS A 113 -22.28 -16.70 -26.04
C LYS A 113 -21.58 -15.45 -25.49
N ASN A 114 -22.29 -14.52 -24.86
CA ASN A 114 -21.72 -13.24 -24.45
C ASN A 114 -22.35 -12.80 -23.13
N TYR A 115 -21.59 -12.19 -22.22
CA TYR A 115 -22.11 -11.57 -20.99
C TYR A 115 -21.07 -10.64 -20.38
N THR A 116 -21.53 -9.74 -19.51
CA THR A 116 -20.70 -8.98 -18.58
C THR A 116 -21.02 -9.45 -17.16
N VAL A 117 -20.00 -9.60 -16.34
CA VAL A 117 -20.15 -9.94 -14.92
C VAL A 117 -19.26 -9.04 -14.08
N ALA A 118 -19.85 -8.51 -13.02
CA ALA A 118 -19.13 -7.89 -11.92
C ALA A 118 -19.03 -8.91 -10.78
N TYR A 119 -17.82 -9.17 -10.32
CA TYR A 119 -17.54 -9.93 -9.12
C TYR A 119 -16.94 -8.98 -8.10
N GLU A 120 -17.57 -8.94 -6.93
CA GLU A 120 -17.12 -8.16 -5.78
C GLU A 120 -16.95 -9.13 -4.62
N ARG A 121 -15.79 -9.06 -3.97
CA ARG A 121 -15.53 -9.75 -2.70
C ARG A 121 -15.02 -8.73 -1.71
N HIS A 122 -15.72 -8.62 -0.59
CA HIS A 122 -15.35 -7.82 0.54
C HIS A 122 -15.10 -8.74 1.72
N GLU A 123 -13.87 -8.81 2.18
CA GLU A 123 -13.50 -9.56 3.35
C GLU A 123 -13.20 -8.62 4.49
N ASN A 124 -13.72 -8.98 5.65
CA ASN A 124 -13.58 -8.27 6.90
C ASN A 124 -13.16 -9.30 7.94
N LEU A 125 -11.99 -9.12 8.53
CA LEU A 125 -11.49 -9.98 9.60
C LEU A 125 -11.24 -9.13 10.83
N ASN A 126 -11.89 -9.50 11.93
CA ASN A 126 -11.67 -8.96 13.26
C ASN A 126 -11.08 -10.06 14.15
N VAL A 127 -9.90 -9.82 14.70
CA VAL A 127 -9.27 -10.69 15.69
C VAL A 127 -9.01 -9.86 16.95
N GLY A 128 -9.79 -10.11 17.98
CA GLY A 128 -9.89 -9.26 19.16
C GLY A 128 -10.34 -7.86 18.75
N SER A 129 -9.44 -6.89 18.92
CA SER A 129 -9.69 -5.49 18.55
C SER A 129 -9.03 -5.04 17.24
N ASN A 130 -8.27 -5.93 16.58
CA ASN A 130 -7.67 -5.65 15.29
C ASN A 130 -8.69 -5.98 14.21
N SER A 131 -8.93 -5.04 13.30
CA SER A 131 -9.69 -5.30 12.08
C SER A 131 -8.75 -5.20 10.87
N SER A 132 -9.03 -5.98 9.86
CA SER A 132 -8.38 -5.94 8.56
C SER A 132 -9.42 -6.29 7.50
N GLY A 133 -9.10 -5.98 6.25
CA GLY A 133 -9.97 -6.38 5.18
C GLY A 133 -9.33 -6.28 3.82
N SER A 134 -10.03 -6.87 2.86
CA SER A 134 -9.68 -6.84 1.46
C SER A 134 -10.93 -6.51 0.66
N LEU A 135 -10.75 -5.71 -0.38
CA LEU A 135 -11.75 -5.48 -1.41
C LEU A 135 -11.16 -5.92 -2.74
N GLU A 136 -11.78 -6.93 -3.32
CA GLU A 136 -11.47 -7.42 -4.65
C GLU A 136 -12.65 -7.10 -5.56
N HIS A 137 -12.37 -6.30 -6.61
CA HIS A 137 -13.33 -5.95 -7.64
C HIS A 137 -12.85 -6.48 -8.99
N MET A 138 -13.67 -7.29 -9.63
CA MET A 138 -13.39 -7.81 -10.97
C MET A 138 -14.56 -7.53 -11.92
N ASN A 139 -14.27 -6.81 -12.99
CA ASN A 139 -15.17 -6.70 -14.14
C ASN A 139 -14.69 -7.65 -15.22
N PHE A 140 -15.56 -8.56 -15.65
CA PHE A 140 -15.25 -9.55 -16.67
C PHE A 140 -16.30 -9.53 -17.79
N GLN A 141 -15.83 -9.57 -19.02
CA GLN A 141 -16.67 -9.54 -20.22
C GLN A 141 -16.27 -10.70 -21.13
N ILE A 142 -17.26 -11.46 -21.61
CA ILE A 142 -17.07 -12.51 -22.62
C ILE A 142 -17.79 -12.15 -23.91
N GLN A 143 -17.13 -12.45 -25.02
CA GLN A 143 -17.74 -12.56 -26.33
C GLN A 143 -17.29 -13.86 -27.03
N ASN A 144 -18.24 -14.77 -27.26
CA ASN A 144 -18.02 -16.00 -28.02
C ASN A 144 -18.36 -15.76 -29.50
N HIS A 145 -17.39 -15.99 -30.35
CA HIS A 145 -17.53 -16.16 -31.79
C HIS A 145 -17.59 -17.66 -32.12
N ASP A 146 -18.10 -18.03 -33.30
CA ASP A 146 -18.34 -19.45 -33.64
C ASP A 146 -17.06 -20.31 -33.65
N ASP A 147 -15.87 -19.71 -33.64
CA ASP A 147 -14.56 -20.37 -33.59
C ASP A 147 -13.63 -19.95 -32.43
N ARG A 148 -13.99 -18.93 -31.63
CA ARG A 148 -13.09 -18.25 -30.67
C ARG A 148 -13.84 -17.65 -29.49
N LYS A 149 -13.20 -17.50 -28.33
CA LYS A 149 -13.71 -16.70 -27.21
C LYS A 149 -12.78 -15.55 -26.90
N VAL A 150 -13.34 -14.36 -26.71
CA VAL A 150 -12.62 -13.17 -26.25
C VAL A 150 -13.09 -12.85 -24.85
N HIS A 151 -12.15 -12.68 -23.93
CA HIS A 151 -12.42 -12.27 -22.58
C HIS A 151 -11.69 -10.97 -22.28
N THR A 152 -12.37 -10.01 -21.68
CA THR A 152 -11.70 -8.85 -21.07
C THR A 152 -11.87 -8.97 -19.57
N TYR A 153 -10.80 -8.74 -18.82
CA TYR A 153 -10.89 -8.58 -17.38
C TYR A 153 -10.19 -7.30 -16.93
N THR A 154 -10.86 -6.59 -16.03
CA THR A 154 -10.25 -5.53 -15.24
C THR A 154 -10.30 -5.98 -13.78
N TYR A 155 -9.13 -6.07 -13.18
CA TYR A 155 -8.93 -6.51 -11.82
C TYR A 155 -8.43 -5.36 -10.98
N HIS A 156 -9.10 -5.13 -9.85
CA HIS A 156 -8.70 -4.16 -8.86
C HIS A 156 -8.68 -4.86 -7.51
N GLU A 157 -7.55 -4.78 -6.82
CA GLU A 157 -7.39 -5.32 -5.47
C GLU A 157 -6.93 -4.21 -4.54
N LYS A 158 -7.60 -4.14 -3.38
CA LYS A 158 -7.34 -3.17 -2.33
C LYS A 158 -7.24 -3.92 -1.00
N GLN A 159 -6.10 -3.85 -0.33
CA GLN A 159 -5.89 -4.47 0.99
C GLN A 159 -5.65 -3.39 2.04
N PHE A 160 -6.34 -3.47 3.17
CA PHE A 160 -6.26 -2.46 4.22
C PHE A 160 -6.10 -3.08 5.61
N LEU A 161 -5.22 -2.47 6.40
CA LEU A 161 -5.06 -2.74 7.81
C LEU A 161 -5.99 -1.77 8.54
N ASN A 162 -7.03 -2.29 9.21
CA ASN A 162 -8.13 -1.56 9.85
C ASN A 162 -9.29 -1.14 8.91
N GLN A 163 -10.48 -1.69 9.17
CA GLN A 163 -11.74 -1.39 8.45
C GLN A 163 -12.20 0.06 8.58
N GLN A 164 -11.71 0.80 9.57
CA GLN A 164 -12.06 2.21 9.79
C GLN A 164 -11.26 3.18 8.90
N ASN A 165 -10.21 2.72 8.20
CA ASN A 165 -9.43 3.56 7.29
C ASN A 165 -9.04 2.77 6.02
N PRO A 166 -9.97 2.57 5.07
CA PRO A 166 -9.70 1.85 3.83
C PRO A 166 -8.65 2.53 2.95
N ASN A 167 -8.19 3.75 3.25
CA ASN A 167 -7.18 4.46 2.45
C ASN A 167 -5.74 4.16 2.88
N LYS A 168 -5.51 3.59 4.08
CA LYS A 168 -4.23 2.94 4.45
C LYS A 168 -4.11 1.58 3.76
N THR A 169 -3.88 1.65 2.45
CA THR A 169 -3.69 0.48 1.62
C THR A 169 -2.25 0.00 1.69
N VAL A 170 -2.06 -1.25 2.11
CA VAL A 170 -0.75 -1.91 1.98
C VAL A 170 -0.49 -2.26 0.52
N ASN A 171 -1.58 -2.50 -0.23
CA ASN A 171 -1.52 -2.83 -1.63
C ASN A 171 -2.74 -2.23 -2.37
N ASN A 172 -2.47 -1.55 -3.49
CA ASN A 172 -3.47 -1.01 -4.39
C ASN A 172 -2.94 -1.06 -5.82
N TRP A 173 -3.51 -1.93 -6.66
CA TRP A 173 -3.09 -2.06 -8.05
C TRP A 173 -4.26 -2.44 -8.94
N THR A 174 -4.17 -2.00 -10.19
CA THR A 174 -5.14 -2.33 -11.24
C THR A 174 -4.44 -3.08 -12.36
N LYS A 175 -5.08 -4.14 -12.84
CA LYS A 175 -4.62 -4.89 -14.01
C LYS A 175 -5.72 -5.06 -15.02
N LYS A 176 -5.44 -4.63 -16.25
CA LYS A 176 -6.31 -4.84 -17.39
C LYS A 176 -5.74 -5.94 -18.27
N SER A 177 -6.57 -6.87 -18.73
CA SER A 177 -6.13 -7.86 -19.71
C SER A 177 -7.22 -8.28 -20.67
N TYR A 178 -6.76 -8.73 -21.83
CA TYR A 178 -7.55 -9.28 -22.91
C TYR A 178 -7.04 -10.69 -23.18
N LEU A 179 -7.92 -11.67 -23.03
CA LEU A 179 -7.63 -13.08 -23.24
C LEU A 179 -8.36 -13.57 -24.49
N TYR A 180 -7.67 -14.37 -25.28
CA TYR A 180 -8.20 -15.02 -26.46
C TYR A 180 -8.05 -16.52 -26.31
N GLU A 181 -9.17 -17.24 -26.42
CA GLU A 181 -9.23 -18.70 -26.43
C GLU A 181 -9.50 -19.17 -27.86
N ASP A 182 -8.63 -20.05 -28.36
CA ASP A 182 -8.85 -20.80 -29.60
C ASP A 182 -8.53 -22.30 -29.41
N LYS A 183 -8.56 -23.08 -30.50
CA LYS A 183 -8.29 -24.53 -30.47
C LYS A 183 -6.85 -24.89 -30.05
N THR A 184 -5.94 -23.93 -30.00
CA THR A 184 -4.49 -24.11 -29.81
C THR A 184 -3.97 -23.57 -28.46
N GLY A 185 -4.82 -22.89 -27.68
CA GLY A 185 -4.55 -22.47 -26.31
C GLY A 185 -5.14 -21.11 -25.94
N PHE A 186 -4.59 -20.51 -24.87
CA PHE A 186 -4.98 -19.19 -24.36
C PHE A 186 -3.88 -18.16 -24.63
N TYR A 187 -4.28 -17.01 -25.16
CA TYR A 187 -3.39 -15.89 -25.48
C TYR A 187 -3.80 -14.68 -24.66
N LYS A 188 -2.86 -14.14 -23.88
CA LYS A 188 -3.11 -13.02 -22.96
C LYS A 188 -2.32 -11.79 -23.39
N PHE A 189 -3.04 -10.67 -23.52
CA PHE A 189 -2.50 -9.32 -23.64
C PHE A 189 -2.82 -8.59 -22.33
N TYR A 190 -1.85 -7.96 -21.69
CA TYR A 190 -2.13 -7.24 -20.45
C TYR A 190 -1.31 -5.97 -20.30
N LEU A 191 -1.93 -4.99 -19.64
CA LEU A 191 -1.32 -3.74 -19.24
C LEU A 191 -1.20 -3.76 -17.71
N ASN A 192 0.02 -3.55 -17.21
CA ASN A 192 0.32 -3.48 -15.78
C ASN A 192 0.74 -2.05 -15.43
N SER A 193 0.10 -1.46 -14.42
CA SER A 193 0.41 -0.10 -13.95
C SER A 193 1.86 0.06 -13.47
N TYR A 194 2.56 -1.02 -13.15
CA TYR A 194 3.97 -0.98 -12.74
C TYR A 194 4.97 -0.72 -13.88
N PHE A 195 4.67 -1.15 -15.11
CA PHE A 195 5.61 -1.07 -16.25
C PHE A 195 5.16 -0.14 -17.36
N ASP A 196 3.90 0.31 -17.32
CA ASP A 196 3.27 1.22 -18.29
C ASP A 196 3.43 0.77 -19.76
N ARG A 197 3.38 -0.55 -20.00
CA ARG A 197 3.54 -1.17 -21.33
C ARG A 197 2.67 -2.43 -21.50
N TRP A 198 2.31 -2.75 -22.73
CA TRP A 198 1.65 -4.01 -23.09
C TRP A 198 2.61 -5.19 -23.08
N ASP A 199 2.18 -6.29 -22.48
CA ASP A 199 2.89 -7.56 -22.50
C ASP A 199 2.01 -8.70 -23.05
N PHE A 200 2.66 -9.68 -23.67
CA PHE A 200 2.07 -10.75 -24.45
C PHE A 200 2.53 -12.11 -23.92
N LYS A 201 1.59 -12.93 -23.47
CA LYS A 201 1.90 -14.26 -22.92
C LYS A 201 0.94 -15.32 -23.48
N LYS A 202 1.50 -16.37 -24.07
CA LYS A 202 0.74 -17.62 -24.27
C LYS A 202 0.73 -18.36 -22.94
N THR A 203 -0.45 -18.75 -22.52
CA THR A 203 -0.66 -19.51 -21.28
C THR A 203 -1.40 -20.80 -21.60
N ASN A 204 -1.07 -21.84 -20.85
CA ASN A 204 -1.80 -23.11 -20.91
C ASN A 204 -2.98 -23.12 -19.92
N GLU A 205 -3.08 -22.08 -19.07
CA GLU A 205 -4.09 -22.00 -18.04
C GLU A 205 -5.32 -21.20 -18.52
N PRO A 206 -6.53 -21.78 -18.45
CA PRO A 206 -7.77 -21.03 -18.64
C PRO A 206 -7.89 -19.95 -17.55
N TYR A 207 -7.91 -18.68 -17.95
CA TYR A 207 -7.76 -17.58 -16.99
C TYR A 207 -9.11 -17.06 -16.47
N LYS A 208 -9.47 -17.39 -15.22
CA LYS A 208 -10.55 -16.83 -14.33
C LYS A 208 -12.05 -17.17 -14.52
N PRO A 209 -12.65 -17.59 -15.67
CA PRO A 209 -14.04 -18.09 -15.65
C PRO A 209 -14.16 -19.45 -14.94
N VAL A 210 -13.03 -20.14 -14.71
CA VAL A 210 -12.97 -21.32 -13.83
C VAL A 210 -13.35 -20.97 -12.40
N LEU A 211 -13.01 -19.77 -11.89
CA LEU A 211 -13.42 -19.35 -10.54
C LEU A 211 -14.94 -19.26 -10.42
N LEU A 212 -15.59 -18.55 -11.35
CA LEU A 212 -17.05 -18.40 -11.37
C LEU A 212 -17.74 -19.75 -11.56
N LYS A 213 -17.21 -20.58 -12.47
CA LYS A 213 -17.73 -21.93 -12.69
C LYS A 213 -17.58 -22.80 -11.44
N ASN A 214 -16.43 -22.78 -10.79
CA ASN A 214 -16.20 -23.52 -9.55
C ASN A 214 -17.16 -23.05 -8.45
N ILE A 215 -17.42 -21.75 -8.31
CA ILE A 215 -18.42 -21.21 -7.35
C ILE A 215 -19.82 -21.70 -7.71
N PHE A 216 -20.20 -21.68 -8.99
CA PHE A 216 -21.52 -22.08 -9.46
C PHE A 216 -21.76 -23.58 -9.24
N ASP A 217 -20.74 -24.40 -9.47
CA ASP A 217 -20.77 -25.85 -9.25
C ASP A 217 -20.95 -26.22 -7.76
N LEU A 218 -20.82 -25.27 -6.81
CA LEU A 218 -21.09 -25.50 -5.38
C LEU A 218 -22.59 -25.52 -5.03
N PHE A 219 -23.45 -24.95 -5.87
CA PHE A 219 -24.87 -24.77 -5.55
C PHE A 219 -25.72 -25.93 -6.06
N ASP A 220 -26.45 -26.60 -5.15
CA ASP A 220 -27.54 -27.51 -5.54
C ASP A 220 -28.80 -26.70 -5.79
N ILE A 221 -29.26 -26.67 -7.04
CA ILE A 221 -30.47 -25.94 -7.46
C ILE A 221 -31.72 -26.29 -6.64
N ASN A 222 -31.77 -27.49 -6.04
CA ASN A 222 -32.92 -27.96 -5.27
C ASN A 222 -32.99 -27.37 -3.85
N LEU A 223 -31.92 -26.70 -3.39
CA LEU A 223 -31.84 -26.11 -2.05
C LEU A 223 -32.28 -24.65 -2.00
N PHE A 224 -32.69 -24.09 -3.15
CA PHE A 224 -33.25 -22.74 -3.25
C PHE A 224 -34.72 -22.70 -2.87
N THR A 225 -35.07 -21.76 -2.00
CA THR A 225 -36.44 -21.51 -1.54
C THR A 225 -36.84 -20.08 -1.84
N LYS A 226 -37.98 -19.89 -2.52
CA LYS A 226 -38.46 -18.59 -2.95
C LYS A 226 -38.98 -17.72 -1.78
N ARG A 227 -38.64 -16.44 -1.78
CA ARG A 227 -39.23 -15.41 -0.89
C ARG A 227 -40.60 -14.98 -1.39
N SER A 228 -41.51 -14.68 -0.46
CA SER A 228 -42.89 -14.27 -0.79
C SER A 228 -42.93 -13.00 -1.66
N ASN A 229 -43.64 -13.06 -2.78
CA ASN A 229 -43.95 -11.94 -3.69
C ASN A 229 -42.74 -11.27 -4.39
N VAL A 230 -41.57 -11.90 -4.42
CA VAL A 230 -40.38 -11.41 -5.13
C VAL A 230 -39.68 -12.56 -5.86
N ALA A 231 -38.89 -12.25 -6.90
CA ALA A 231 -38.08 -13.24 -7.62
C ALA A 231 -36.71 -13.46 -6.95
N ILE A 232 -36.71 -13.57 -5.62
CA ILE A 232 -35.52 -13.78 -4.79
C ILE A 232 -35.62 -15.16 -4.13
N TYR A 233 -34.55 -15.93 -4.19
CA TYR A 233 -34.48 -17.30 -3.70
C TYR A 233 -33.35 -17.44 -2.68
N ASP A 234 -33.69 -17.78 -1.44
CA ASP A 234 -32.72 -18.09 -0.39
C ASP A 234 -32.15 -19.49 -0.59
N TYR A 235 -30.84 -19.65 -0.44
CA TYR A 235 -30.16 -20.93 -0.54
C TYR A 235 -29.96 -21.55 0.85
N THR A 236 -30.34 -22.82 0.98
CA THR A 236 -30.07 -23.58 2.21
C THR A 236 -28.61 -24.01 2.26
N VAL A 237 -27.81 -23.34 3.09
CA VAL A 237 -26.39 -23.66 3.25
C VAL A 237 -26.19 -25.00 3.94
N THR A 238 -25.39 -25.88 3.34
CA THR A 238 -25.05 -27.20 3.88
C THR A 238 -23.63 -27.19 4.49
N PRO A 239 -23.31 -28.12 5.42
CA PRO A 239 -21.94 -28.27 5.91
C PRO A 239 -20.92 -28.57 4.81
N GLU A 240 -21.33 -29.32 3.78
CA GLU A 240 -20.50 -29.59 2.60
C GLU A 240 -20.19 -28.30 1.84
N PHE A 241 -21.19 -27.44 1.63
CA PHE A 241 -21.00 -26.13 1.02
C PHE A 241 -19.98 -25.26 1.77
N LEU A 242 -20.07 -25.22 3.10
CA LEU A 242 -19.12 -24.48 3.94
C LEU A 242 -17.69 -25.03 3.86
N SER A 243 -17.51 -26.33 3.60
CA SER A 243 -16.19 -26.95 3.48
C SER A 243 -15.37 -26.48 2.28
N TYR A 244 -16.01 -25.88 1.26
CA TYR A 244 -15.34 -25.30 0.09
C TYR A 244 -14.77 -23.91 0.32
N PHE A 245 -15.04 -23.31 1.49
CA PHE A 245 -14.50 -22.01 1.90
C PHE A 245 -13.61 -22.17 3.14
N PRO A 246 -12.51 -22.96 3.07
CA PRO A 246 -11.59 -23.09 4.18
C PRO A 246 -10.92 -21.73 4.43
N LEU A 247 -11.15 -21.16 5.62
CA LEU A 247 -10.30 -20.11 6.13
C LEU A 247 -9.23 -20.79 6.97
N ASP A 248 -7.98 -20.79 6.49
CA ASP A 248 -6.82 -21.35 7.18
C ASP A 248 -6.52 -20.52 8.44
N PHE A 249 -7.23 -20.81 9.53
CA PHE A 249 -6.87 -20.35 10.86
C PHE A 249 -6.28 -21.52 11.63
N ALA A 250 -5.02 -21.39 12.03
CA ALA A 250 -4.33 -22.39 12.83
C ALA A 250 -5.02 -22.55 14.21
N ASP A 251 -5.84 -23.60 14.34
CA ASP A 251 -6.19 -24.28 15.59
C ASP A 251 -7.23 -23.62 16.54
N GLY A 252 -8.24 -22.87 16.04
CA GLY A 252 -9.35 -22.33 16.86
C GLY A 252 -10.68 -23.13 16.81
N ILE A 253 -11.58 -22.94 17.79
CA ILE A 253 -12.98 -23.39 17.69
C ILE A 253 -13.76 -22.30 16.93
N LEU A 254 -14.26 -22.64 15.75
CA LEU A 254 -14.95 -21.71 14.86
C LEU A 254 -16.36 -22.19 14.55
N GLU A 255 -17.32 -21.30 14.73
CA GLU A 255 -18.69 -21.44 14.25
C GLU A 255 -18.81 -20.72 12.90
N TYR A 256 -19.43 -21.42 11.95
CA TYR A 256 -19.64 -20.91 10.59
C TYR A 256 -21.13 -20.77 10.35
N THR A 257 -21.52 -19.58 9.91
CA THR A 257 -22.83 -19.37 9.30
C THR A 257 -22.60 -18.78 7.92
N ALA A 258 -23.42 -19.17 6.96
CA ALA A 258 -23.47 -18.46 5.70
C ALA A 258 -24.92 -18.30 5.28
N ASN A 259 -25.18 -17.21 4.58
CA ASN A 259 -26.44 -16.94 3.92
C ASN A 259 -26.11 -16.66 2.46
N ALA A 260 -26.86 -17.27 1.56
CA ALA A 260 -26.78 -16.93 0.15
C ALA A 260 -28.17 -16.78 -0.43
N TYR A 261 -28.33 -15.87 -1.37
CA TYR A 261 -29.56 -15.72 -2.12
C TYR A 261 -29.28 -15.38 -3.58
N LEU A 262 -30.22 -15.79 -4.43
CA LEU A 262 -30.26 -15.49 -5.84
C LEU A 262 -31.40 -14.52 -6.12
N ASP A 263 -31.07 -13.34 -6.64
CA ASP A 263 -32.02 -12.36 -7.16
C ASP A 263 -32.05 -12.48 -8.69
N ILE A 264 -33.15 -13.02 -9.23
CA ILE A 264 -33.32 -13.25 -10.66
C ILE A 264 -33.49 -11.94 -11.43
N ASP A 265 -34.19 -10.97 -10.86
CA ASP A 265 -34.48 -9.69 -11.53
C ASP A 265 -33.21 -8.85 -11.67
N GLN A 266 -32.35 -8.86 -10.65
CA GLN A 266 -31.03 -8.21 -10.67
C GLN A 266 -29.93 -9.06 -11.31
N LYS A 267 -30.22 -10.33 -11.65
CA LYS A 267 -29.21 -11.32 -12.06
C LYS A 267 -28.01 -11.33 -11.11
N LYS A 268 -28.30 -11.39 -9.81
CA LYS A 268 -27.33 -11.25 -8.74
C LYS A 268 -27.34 -12.49 -7.86
N LEU A 269 -26.19 -13.13 -7.71
CA LEU A 269 -25.93 -14.11 -6.64
C LEU A 269 -25.14 -13.39 -5.55
N ALA A 270 -25.65 -13.39 -4.33
CA ALA A 270 -24.96 -12.83 -3.19
C ALA A 270 -24.81 -13.87 -2.09
N MET A 271 -23.66 -13.85 -1.44
CA MET A 271 -23.32 -14.72 -0.33
C MET A 271 -22.62 -13.91 0.74
N THR A 272 -23.01 -14.13 1.99
CA THR A 272 -22.33 -13.61 3.17
C THR A 272 -21.95 -14.80 4.04
N ILE A 273 -20.65 -14.99 4.23
CA ILE A 273 -20.09 -15.99 5.14
C ILE A 273 -19.67 -15.25 6.40
N GLN A 274 -20.22 -15.65 7.55
CA GLN A 274 -19.83 -15.16 8.85
C GLN A 274 -19.18 -16.28 9.64
N VAL A 275 -17.97 -16.00 10.10
CA VAL A 275 -17.24 -16.87 11.00
C VAL A 275 -17.15 -16.16 12.33
N SER A 276 -17.45 -16.88 13.40
CA SER A 276 -17.27 -16.39 14.76
C SER A 276 -16.69 -17.49 15.62
N GLY A 277 -15.75 -17.16 16.49
CA GLY A 277 -15.19 -18.15 17.38
C GLY A 277 -14.05 -17.58 18.19
N THR A 278 -13.16 -18.46 18.62
CA THR A 278 -11.95 -18.07 19.33
C THR A 278 -10.74 -18.71 18.67
N THR A 279 -9.64 -17.96 18.61
CA THR A 279 -8.34 -18.52 18.21
C THR A 279 -7.88 -19.59 19.22
N SER A 280 -6.83 -20.35 18.88
CA SER A 280 -6.18 -21.28 19.82
C SER A 280 -5.74 -20.63 21.14
N SER A 281 -5.52 -19.32 21.14
CA SER A 281 -5.17 -18.49 22.30
C SER A 281 -6.39 -17.83 22.99
N GLY A 282 -7.63 -18.20 22.63
CA GLY A 282 -8.86 -17.71 23.26
C GLY A 282 -9.34 -16.33 22.82
N ILE A 283 -8.72 -15.71 21.80
CA ILE A 283 -9.08 -14.37 21.33
C ILE A 283 -10.36 -14.44 20.48
N PRO A 284 -11.38 -13.60 20.73
CA PRO A 284 -12.57 -13.54 19.90
C PRO A 284 -12.20 -13.22 18.45
N LEU A 285 -12.66 -14.04 17.52
CA LEU A 285 -12.47 -13.85 16.10
C LEU A 285 -13.85 -13.72 15.46
N THR A 286 -14.03 -12.68 14.66
CA THR A 286 -15.15 -12.60 13.73
C THR A 286 -14.63 -12.30 12.33
N ALA A 287 -15.06 -13.05 11.33
CA ALA A 287 -14.78 -12.74 9.95
C ALA A 287 -16.09 -12.67 9.17
N THR A 288 -16.22 -11.69 8.29
CA THR A 288 -17.31 -11.60 7.32
C THR A 288 -16.71 -11.57 5.93
N THR A 289 -17.22 -12.43 5.05
CA THR A 289 -16.86 -12.41 3.63
C THR A 289 -18.16 -12.24 2.84
N ASP A 290 -18.31 -11.08 2.22
CA ASP A 290 -19.39 -10.78 1.31
C ASP A 290 -18.91 -11.00 -0.13
N ILE A 291 -19.62 -11.84 -0.87
CA ILE A 291 -19.36 -12.13 -2.28
C ILE A 291 -20.60 -11.76 -3.05
N THR A 292 -20.46 -10.88 -4.04
CA THR A 292 -21.52 -10.52 -4.98
C THR A 292 -21.08 -10.81 -6.40
N ILE A 293 -21.93 -11.51 -7.15
CA ILE A 293 -21.77 -11.79 -8.58
C ILE A 293 -22.99 -11.23 -9.29
N THR A 294 -22.79 -10.28 -10.19
CA THR A 294 -23.89 -9.62 -10.92
C THR A 294 -23.66 -9.69 -12.43
N PHE A 295 -24.64 -10.20 -13.17
CA PHE A 295 -24.57 -10.29 -14.63
C PHE A 295 -25.32 -9.15 -15.30
N SER A 296 -24.68 -8.49 -16.25
CA SER A 296 -25.26 -7.48 -17.13
C SER A 296 -25.05 -7.85 -18.60
N GLU A 297 -25.88 -7.27 -19.48
CA GLU A 297 -25.73 -7.39 -20.94
C GLU A 297 -25.62 -8.83 -21.51
N VAL A 298 -26.27 -9.79 -20.84
CA VAL A 298 -26.31 -11.20 -21.27
C VAL A 298 -26.83 -11.31 -22.70
N GLY A 299 -26.02 -11.86 -23.60
CA GLY A 299 -26.29 -12.03 -25.03
C GLY A 299 -25.97 -10.81 -25.90
N THR A 300 -25.59 -9.67 -25.33
CA THR A 300 -25.38 -8.41 -26.08
C THR A 300 -24.00 -7.78 -25.89
N THR A 301 -23.19 -8.27 -24.95
CA THR A 301 -21.83 -7.75 -24.73
C THR A 301 -20.99 -7.82 -26.00
N THR A 302 -20.36 -6.69 -26.32
CA THR A 302 -19.40 -6.55 -27.41
C THR A 302 -18.05 -6.16 -26.82
N VAL A 303 -17.04 -6.99 -27.00
CA VAL A 303 -15.68 -6.69 -26.55
C VAL A 303 -14.92 -6.06 -27.72
N ILE A 304 -14.49 -4.81 -27.54
CA ILE A 304 -13.62 -4.13 -28.51
C ILE A 304 -12.20 -4.18 -27.97
N PHE A 305 -11.33 -4.91 -28.67
CA PHE A 305 -9.91 -4.87 -28.41
C PHE A 305 -9.35 -3.53 -28.89
N PRO A 306 -8.47 -2.86 -28.12
CA PRO A 306 -7.87 -1.59 -28.50
C PRO A 306 -6.76 -1.82 -29.55
N PHE A 307 -7.13 -2.33 -30.73
CA PHE A 307 -6.22 -2.70 -31.81
C PHE A 307 -5.27 -1.58 -32.19
N ASP A 308 -5.80 -0.38 -32.39
CA ASP A 308 -5.00 0.74 -32.89
C ASP A 308 -3.94 1.17 -31.89
N MET A 309 -4.25 1.12 -30.59
CA MET A 309 -3.31 1.41 -29.51
C MET A 309 -2.22 0.35 -29.42
N VAL A 310 -2.61 -0.93 -29.40
CA VAL A 310 -1.65 -2.05 -29.33
C VAL A 310 -0.76 -2.09 -30.57
N ARG A 311 -1.29 -1.82 -31.77
CA ARG A 311 -0.50 -1.69 -33.00
C ARG A 311 0.48 -0.53 -32.91
N SER A 312 -0.01 0.65 -32.54
CA SER A 312 0.82 1.85 -32.46
C SER A 312 1.97 1.67 -31.49
N GLU A 313 1.71 1.09 -30.31
CA GLU A 313 2.75 0.81 -29.31
C GLU A 313 3.71 -0.29 -29.76
N LEU A 314 3.22 -1.35 -30.40
CA LEU A 314 4.08 -2.40 -30.95
C LEU A 314 4.95 -1.87 -32.09
N VAL A 315 4.40 -1.07 -33.00
CA VAL A 315 5.16 -0.39 -34.06
C VAL A 315 6.19 0.56 -33.46
N ALA A 316 5.82 1.34 -32.45
CA ALA A 316 6.76 2.22 -31.76
C ALA A 316 7.92 1.42 -31.16
N TYR A 317 7.63 0.31 -30.50
CA TYR A 317 8.63 -0.57 -29.91
C TYR A 317 9.53 -1.25 -30.96
N ILE A 318 8.95 -1.80 -32.03
CA ILE A 318 9.71 -2.41 -33.12
C ILE A 318 10.57 -1.35 -33.81
N ASN A 319 10.04 -0.14 -34.05
CA ASN A 319 10.79 0.96 -34.66
C ASN A 319 11.91 1.47 -33.76
N GLU A 320 11.67 1.57 -32.45
CA GLU A 320 12.69 1.94 -31.46
C GLU A 320 13.81 0.89 -31.45
N ASP A 321 13.49 -0.40 -31.30
CA ASP A 321 14.49 -1.47 -31.32
C ASP A 321 15.20 -1.57 -32.68
N THR A 322 14.48 -1.45 -33.79
CA THR A 322 15.05 -1.45 -35.15
C THR A 322 15.94 -0.23 -35.36
N HIS A 323 15.52 0.96 -34.94
CA HIS A 323 16.33 2.18 -35.00
C HIS A 323 17.62 2.01 -34.21
N ASN A 324 17.51 1.52 -32.99
CA ASN A 324 18.64 1.26 -32.12
C ASN A 324 19.59 0.22 -32.76
N ARG A 325 19.05 -0.82 -33.41
CA ARG A 325 19.84 -1.82 -34.15
C ARG A 325 20.44 -1.33 -35.46
N LYS A 326 20.08 -0.16 -36.02
CA LYS A 326 20.75 0.41 -37.21
C LYS A 326 22.24 0.64 -36.99
N GLU A 327 22.62 0.84 -35.72
CA GLU A 327 23.99 1.00 -35.25
C GLU A 327 24.74 -0.33 -35.10
N LEU A 328 24.05 -1.48 -35.14
CA LEU A 328 24.73 -2.77 -35.28
C LEU A 328 25.40 -2.84 -36.66
N HIS A 329 26.68 -3.20 -36.67
CA HIS A 329 27.43 -3.38 -37.90
C HIS A 329 27.48 -4.86 -38.25
N TYR A 330 26.74 -5.21 -39.28
CA TYR A 330 26.63 -6.55 -39.82
C TYR A 330 27.85 -6.84 -40.69
N THR A 331 28.44 -8.04 -40.56
CA THR A 331 29.62 -8.42 -41.38
C THR A 331 29.28 -8.64 -42.86
N ASP A 332 27.98 -8.73 -43.18
CA ASP A 332 27.42 -8.87 -44.51
C ASP A 332 26.30 -7.83 -44.73
N ASN A 333 26.50 -6.90 -45.67
CA ASN A 333 25.50 -5.88 -46.01
C ASN A 333 24.20 -6.50 -46.52
N GLN A 334 24.24 -7.68 -47.16
CA GLN A 334 23.03 -8.34 -47.60
C GLN A 334 22.19 -8.81 -46.41
N SER A 335 22.83 -9.32 -45.35
CA SER A 335 22.17 -9.70 -44.10
C SER A 335 21.59 -8.49 -43.35
N LYS A 336 22.28 -7.34 -43.38
CA LYS A 336 21.76 -6.05 -42.88
C LYS A 336 20.48 -5.64 -43.62
N GLU A 337 20.56 -5.57 -44.95
CA GLU A 337 19.44 -5.18 -45.81
C GLU A 337 18.26 -6.14 -45.64
N ASN A 338 18.52 -7.45 -45.55
CA ASN A 338 17.49 -8.45 -45.30
C ASN A 338 16.84 -8.29 -43.92
N TYR A 339 17.61 -7.94 -42.87
CA TYR A 339 17.07 -7.70 -41.53
C TYR A 339 16.17 -6.45 -41.51
N PHE A 340 16.66 -5.31 -42.02
CA PHE A 340 15.85 -4.09 -42.05
C PHE A 340 14.64 -4.21 -42.96
N ALA A 341 14.79 -4.80 -44.15
CA ALA A 341 13.65 -5.09 -45.01
C ALA A 341 12.64 -6.00 -44.31
N TYR A 342 13.10 -6.99 -43.54
CA TYR A 342 12.23 -7.86 -42.76
C TYR A 342 11.56 -7.14 -41.57
N MET A 343 12.24 -6.22 -40.88
CA MET A 343 11.63 -5.41 -39.81
C MET A 343 10.62 -4.41 -40.39
N ASP A 344 10.93 -3.79 -41.52
CA ASP A 344 10.00 -2.93 -42.27
C ASP A 344 8.78 -3.76 -42.73
N ASP A 345 9.00 -4.98 -43.25
CA ASP A 345 7.94 -5.92 -43.61
C ASP A 345 7.08 -6.27 -42.38
N ILE A 346 7.68 -6.50 -41.20
CA ILE A 346 6.94 -6.72 -39.95
C ILE A 346 6.12 -5.48 -39.57
N VAL A 347 6.70 -4.28 -39.60
CA VAL A 347 6.02 -3.02 -39.23
C VAL A 347 4.84 -2.75 -40.16
N ASP A 348 5.04 -2.89 -41.47
CA ASP A 348 3.99 -2.76 -42.49
C ASP A 348 2.88 -3.82 -42.27
N GLU A 349 3.26 -5.02 -41.86
CA GLU A 349 2.31 -6.08 -41.58
C GLU A 349 1.55 -5.87 -40.25
N VAL A 350 2.19 -5.32 -39.21
CA VAL A 350 1.55 -4.98 -37.92
C VAL A 350 0.40 -3.99 -38.11
N ASP A 351 0.56 -3.01 -39.00
CA ASP A 351 -0.44 -1.96 -39.23
C ASP A 351 -1.77 -2.52 -39.76
N THR A 352 -1.70 -3.58 -40.57
CA THR A 352 -2.88 -4.27 -41.14
C THR A 352 -3.20 -5.60 -40.45
N ALA A 353 -2.39 -6.03 -39.48
CA ALA A 353 -2.48 -7.34 -38.88
C ALA A 353 -3.78 -7.55 -38.09
N SER A 354 -4.39 -8.70 -38.32
CA SER A 354 -5.36 -9.27 -37.37
C SER A 354 -4.67 -9.56 -36.03
N LEU A 355 -5.44 -9.73 -34.95
CA LEU A 355 -4.87 -10.01 -33.62
C LEU A 355 -3.97 -11.24 -33.60
N TYR A 356 -4.41 -12.31 -34.26
CA TYR A 356 -3.64 -13.54 -34.38
C TYR A 356 -2.31 -13.26 -35.08
N ARG A 357 -2.38 -12.47 -36.16
CA ARG A 357 -1.18 -12.06 -36.89
C ARG A 357 -0.29 -11.15 -36.05
N LEU A 358 -0.83 -10.28 -35.20
CA LEU A 358 -0.04 -9.46 -34.27
C LEU A 358 0.74 -10.32 -33.26
N GLU A 359 0.13 -11.40 -32.76
CA GLU A 359 0.81 -12.32 -31.85
C GLU A 359 1.92 -13.10 -32.55
N GLU A 360 1.64 -13.62 -33.75
CA GLU A 360 2.65 -14.26 -34.58
C GLU A 360 3.78 -13.29 -34.91
N LEU A 361 3.48 -12.06 -35.31
CA LEU A 361 4.46 -11.03 -35.62
C LEU A 361 5.29 -10.67 -34.40
N TYR A 362 4.68 -10.53 -33.22
CA TYR A 362 5.39 -10.29 -31.97
C TYR A 362 6.30 -11.46 -31.60
N ARG A 363 5.83 -12.70 -31.73
CA ARG A 363 6.66 -13.91 -31.51
C ARG A 363 7.75 -14.05 -32.55
N SER A 364 7.48 -13.76 -33.80
CA SER A 364 8.45 -13.76 -34.88
C SER A 364 9.51 -12.71 -34.60
N TYR A 365 9.11 -11.50 -34.21
CA TYR A 365 10.01 -10.43 -33.75
C TYR A 365 10.88 -10.90 -32.57
N GLN A 366 10.29 -11.35 -31.45
CA GLN A 366 11.05 -11.81 -30.28
C GLN A 366 11.92 -13.04 -30.57
N GLY A 367 11.38 -13.97 -31.35
CA GLY A 367 12.05 -15.19 -31.77
C GLY A 367 13.23 -14.89 -32.68
N ILE A 368 13.11 -13.94 -33.62
CA ILE A 368 14.19 -13.53 -34.53
C ILE A 368 15.24 -12.73 -33.77
N ILE A 369 14.83 -11.83 -32.89
CA ILE A 369 15.76 -11.18 -31.94
C ILE A 369 16.54 -12.22 -31.14
N GLY A 370 15.89 -13.30 -30.69
CA GLY A 370 16.51 -14.34 -29.88
C GLY A 370 17.24 -15.45 -30.65
N SER A 371 16.99 -15.65 -31.95
CA SER A 371 17.47 -16.81 -32.72
C SER A 371 18.13 -16.50 -34.06
N TYR A 372 17.93 -15.31 -34.61
CA TYR A 372 18.60 -14.88 -35.82
C TYR A 372 20.01 -14.44 -35.44
N GLN A 373 20.92 -15.42 -35.40
CA GLN A 373 22.35 -15.16 -35.39
C GLN A 373 22.74 -14.61 -36.76
N LEU A 374 22.41 -13.33 -36.99
CA LEU A 374 23.09 -12.57 -38.02
C LEU A 374 24.59 -12.67 -37.69
N PRO A 375 25.47 -12.89 -38.68
CA PRO A 375 26.89 -12.69 -38.45
C PRO A 375 27.11 -11.19 -38.25
N ILE A 376 26.81 -10.73 -37.04
CA ILE A 376 27.08 -9.38 -36.55
C ILE A 376 28.56 -9.38 -36.22
N ASP A 377 29.22 -8.27 -36.46
CA ASP A 377 30.56 -8.11 -35.92
C ASP A 377 30.43 -8.14 -34.39
N PRO A 378 30.99 -9.16 -33.70
CA PRO A 378 30.80 -9.30 -32.26
C PRO A 378 31.24 -8.05 -31.51
N ILE A 379 32.25 -7.33 -32.02
CA ILE A 379 32.73 -6.09 -31.43
C ILE A 379 31.66 -5.01 -31.50
N LEU A 380 30.97 -4.89 -32.64
CA LEU A 380 30.01 -3.82 -32.88
C LEU A 380 28.67 -4.10 -32.18
N GLU A 381 28.33 -5.38 -31.97
CA GLU A 381 27.23 -5.79 -31.08
C GLU A 381 27.50 -5.42 -29.62
N MET A 382 28.71 -5.72 -29.14
CA MET A 382 29.12 -5.36 -27.78
C MET A 382 29.07 -3.84 -27.56
N ARG A 383 29.51 -3.04 -28.54
CA ARG A 383 29.42 -1.57 -28.48
C ARG A 383 27.99 -1.06 -28.36
N TYR A 384 27.08 -1.63 -29.13
CA TYR A 384 25.67 -1.25 -29.08
C TYR A 384 25.03 -1.57 -27.72
N LEU A 385 25.24 -2.77 -27.19
CA LEU A 385 24.72 -3.17 -25.88
C LEU A 385 25.28 -2.29 -24.77
N ALA A 386 26.57 -1.96 -24.84
CA ALA A 386 27.22 -1.02 -23.94
C ALA A 386 26.53 0.37 -23.98
N LYS A 387 26.31 0.94 -25.17
CA LYS A 387 25.61 2.24 -25.31
C LYS A 387 24.17 2.21 -24.78
N GLN A 388 23.45 1.11 -24.96
CA GLN A 388 22.07 0.96 -24.45
C GLN A 388 22.02 0.91 -22.92
N GLN A 389 22.94 0.18 -22.30
CA GLN A 389 23.04 0.13 -20.84
C GLN A 389 23.29 1.51 -20.25
N ILE A 390 24.19 2.28 -20.88
CA ILE A 390 24.50 3.67 -20.54
C ILE A 390 23.27 4.57 -20.64
N THR A 391 22.57 4.54 -21.78
CA THR A 391 21.39 5.38 -22.03
C THR A 391 20.28 5.13 -21.01
N ASN A 392 20.02 3.86 -20.68
CA ASN A 392 19.01 3.50 -19.70
C ASN A 392 19.33 4.05 -18.31
N GLN A 393 20.61 4.00 -17.90
CA GLN A 393 21.04 4.54 -16.61
C GLN A 393 20.91 6.08 -16.59
N PHE A 394 21.33 6.76 -17.66
CA PHE A 394 21.21 8.21 -17.79
C PHE A 394 19.76 8.69 -17.72
N GLU A 395 18.83 8.04 -18.43
CA GLU A 395 17.41 8.42 -18.42
C GLU A 395 16.73 8.18 -17.06
N GLN A 396 17.24 7.26 -16.23
CA GLN A 396 16.77 7.14 -14.84
C GLN A 396 17.23 8.33 -13.98
N PHE A 397 18.50 8.72 -14.06
CA PHE A 397 19.03 9.86 -13.32
C PHE A 397 18.37 11.18 -13.74
N LYS A 398 18.22 11.39 -15.05
CA LYS A 398 17.64 12.59 -15.65
C LYS A 398 16.25 12.96 -15.11
N LYS A 399 15.43 11.98 -14.70
CA LYS A 399 14.08 12.23 -14.14
C LYS A 399 14.10 13.08 -12.88
N THR A 400 15.19 13.05 -12.13
CA THR A 400 15.28 13.71 -10.83
C THR A 400 16.51 14.60 -10.69
N ALA A 401 17.31 14.77 -11.75
CA ALA A 401 18.53 15.55 -11.73
C ALA A 401 18.29 17.06 -11.96
N THR A 402 19.19 17.92 -11.44
CA THR A 402 19.23 19.35 -11.81
C THR A 402 19.58 19.53 -13.29
N ALA A 403 19.21 20.66 -13.88
CA ALA A 403 19.52 20.95 -15.29
C ALA A 403 21.03 20.94 -15.60
N ASP A 404 21.85 21.46 -14.68
CA ASP A 404 23.32 21.49 -14.84
C ASP A 404 23.94 20.09 -14.70
N SER A 405 23.39 19.26 -13.81
CA SER A 405 23.74 17.83 -13.67
C SER A 405 23.40 17.04 -14.93
N VAL A 406 22.22 17.29 -15.52
CA VAL A 406 21.83 16.68 -16.81
C VAL A 406 22.83 17.06 -17.91
N ALA A 407 23.18 18.35 -18.03
CA ALA A 407 24.15 18.79 -19.04
C ALA A 407 25.54 18.14 -18.86
N THR A 408 26.00 18.00 -17.61
CA THR A 408 27.28 17.35 -17.30
C THR A 408 27.24 15.85 -17.63
N MET A 409 26.16 15.17 -17.27
CA MET A 409 25.96 13.76 -17.60
C MET A 409 25.85 13.54 -19.12
N GLU A 410 25.25 14.46 -19.88
CA GLU A 410 25.21 14.39 -21.34
C GLU A 410 26.62 14.40 -21.97
N GLU A 411 27.54 15.21 -21.42
CA GLU A 411 28.95 15.22 -21.86
C GLU A 411 29.66 13.89 -21.56
N ILE A 412 29.39 13.29 -20.39
CA ILE A 412 29.94 11.98 -19.99
C ILE A 412 29.44 10.87 -20.91
N VAL A 413 28.13 10.81 -21.18
CA VAL A 413 27.55 9.86 -22.12
C VAL A 413 28.19 10.01 -23.51
N ALA A 414 28.33 11.24 -24.00
CA ALA A 414 28.96 11.50 -25.28
C ALA A 414 30.44 11.05 -25.32
N SER A 415 31.20 11.27 -24.25
CA SER A 415 32.58 10.80 -24.11
C SER A 415 32.68 9.28 -24.12
N ALA A 416 31.84 8.59 -23.34
CA ALA A 416 31.82 7.14 -23.29
C ALA A 416 31.42 6.51 -24.63
N PHE A 417 30.49 7.13 -25.36
CA PHE A 417 30.12 6.66 -26.69
C PHE A 417 31.31 6.71 -27.66
N ASN A 418 32.13 7.77 -27.60
CA ASN A 418 33.36 7.85 -28.40
C ASN A 418 34.38 6.76 -28.00
N LEU A 419 34.59 6.51 -26.71
CA LEU A 419 35.50 5.47 -26.23
C LEU A 419 35.04 4.06 -26.64
N ILE A 420 33.73 3.81 -26.56
CA ILE A 420 33.11 2.56 -27.02
C ILE A 420 33.35 2.39 -28.53
N ASP A 421 33.17 3.45 -29.32
CA ASP A 421 33.38 3.43 -30.78
C ASP A 421 34.84 3.16 -31.19
N ASP A 422 35.81 3.46 -30.35
CA ASP A 422 37.23 3.18 -30.59
C ASP A 422 37.69 1.79 -30.07
N THR A 423 36.89 1.13 -29.24
CA THR A 423 37.30 -0.08 -28.50
C THR A 423 36.94 -1.37 -29.23
N THR A 424 37.89 -2.29 -29.39
CA THR A 424 37.69 -3.59 -30.06
C THR A 424 37.75 -4.80 -29.12
N ASP A 425 37.98 -4.55 -27.82
CA ASP A 425 38.14 -5.58 -26.80
C ASP A 425 36.91 -5.60 -25.88
N GLN A 426 36.35 -6.79 -25.64
CA GLN A 426 35.14 -6.96 -24.83
C GLN A 426 35.34 -6.48 -23.39
N TYR A 427 36.47 -6.87 -22.78
CA TYR A 427 36.75 -6.55 -21.40
C TYR A 427 36.98 -5.04 -21.22
N ALA A 428 37.65 -4.40 -22.17
CA ALA A 428 37.77 -2.96 -22.22
C ALA A 428 36.41 -2.24 -22.36
N MET A 429 35.46 -2.78 -23.12
CA MET A 429 34.10 -2.22 -23.21
C MET A 429 33.31 -2.35 -21.90
N GLU A 430 33.39 -3.50 -21.24
CA GLU A 430 32.77 -3.69 -19.91
C GLU A 430 33.35 -2.68 -18.91
N ASN A 431 34.66 -2.45 -18.94
CA ASN A 431 35.29 -1.42 -18.11
C ASN A 431 34.79 -0.02 -18.46
N ILE A 432 34.69 0.36 -19.73
CA ILE A 432 34.17 1.68 -20.13
C ILE A 432 32.73 1.88 -19.65
N VAL A 433 31.87 0.85 -19.73
CA VAL A 433 30.50 0.93 -19.22
C VAL A 433 30.48 1.12 -17.71
N ASN A 434 31.28 0.36 -16.97
CA ASN A 434 31.36 0.47 -15.52
C ASN A 434 31.91 1.84 -15.10
N ASP A 435 33.05 2.26 -15.69
CA ASP A 435 33.69 3.55 -15.45
C ASP A 435 32.70 4.69 -15.73
N MET A 436 31.93 4.60 -16.82
CA MET A 436 30.96 5.63 -17.13
C MET A 436 29.73 5.59 -16.22
N ILE A 437 29.24 4.43 -15.80
CA ILE A 437 28.14 4.37 -14.81
C ILE A 437 28.59 5.06 -13.52
N GLU A 438 29.84 4.85 -13.12
CA GLU A 438 30.47 5.52 -11.99
C GLU A 438 30.60 7.03 -12.22
N ASP A 439 31.01 7.47 -13.42
CA ASP A 439 31.08 8.89 -13.78
C ASP A 439 29.69 9.55 -13.81
N LEU A 440 28.66 8.87 -14.30
CA LEU A 440 27.27 9.33 -14.25
C LEU A 440 26.79 9.48 -12.80
N GLN A 441 27.13 8.52 -11.92
CA GLN A 441 26.84 8.62 -10.49
C GLN A 441 27.56 9.81 -9.86
N LYS A 442 28.82 10.06 -10.22
CA LYS A 442 29.58 11.24 -9.76
C LYS A 442 28.96 12.54 -10.25
N ALA A 443 28.48 12.60 -11.49
CA ALA A 443 27.88 13.81 -12.06
C ALA A 443 26.42 14.04 -11.65
N PHE A 444 25.73 13.02 -11.16
CA PHE A 444 24.34 13.10 -10.76
C PHE A 444 24.17 13.96 -9.50
N VAL A 445 23.47 15.09 -9.66
CA VAL A 445 22.95 15.93 -8.57
C VAL A 445 21.41 15.93 -8.62
N LYS A 446 20.74 15.44 -7.57
CA LYS A 446 19.27 15.40 -7.47
C LYS A 446 18.69 16.82 -7.29
N ASP A 447 17.62 17.14 -8.01
CA ASP A 447 16.94 18.43 -7.98
C ASP A 447 16.29 18.69 -6.60
N PRO A 448 16.69 19.77 -5.91
CA PRO A 448 16.13 20.13 -4.61
C PRO A 448 14.61 20.33 -4.61
N ILE A 449 14.02 20.77 -5.73
CA ILE A 449 12.56 20.99 -5.80
C ILE A 449 11.80 19.67 -5.73
N ILE A 450 12.32 18.61 -6.38
CA ILE A 450 11.68 17.29 -6.40
C ILE A 450 11.71 16.68 -5.00
N ILE A 451 12.83 16.81 -4.30
CA ILE A 451 12.97 16.35 -2.91
C ILE A 451 11.97 17.08 -2.01
N LYS A 452 11.88 18.42 -2.09
CA LYS A 452 10.93 19.18 -1.26
C LYS A 452 9.46 18.89 -1.58
N LYS A 453 9.12 18.61 -2.85
CA LYS A 453 7.77 18.17 -3.25
C LYS A 453 7.38 16.86 -2.56
N GLU A 454 8.24 15.84 -2.64
CA GLU A 454 8.01 14.55 -1.98
C GLU A 454 7.75 14.74 -0.47
N THR A 455 8.54 15.59 0.19
CA THR A 455 8.39 15.92 1.61
C THR A 455 7.07 16.61 1.91
N TYR A 456 6.68 17.63 1.13
CA TYR A 456 5.46 18.40 1.40
C TYR A 456 4.20 17.61 1.13
N ILE A 457 4.20 16.74 0.12
CA ILE A 457 3.10 15.79 -0.13
C ILE A 457 2.92 14.88 1.08
N SER A 458 4.02 14.33 1.61
CA SER A 458 3.95 13.49 2.81
C SER A 458 3.40 14.25 4.03
N TYR A 459 3.75 15.52 4.20
CA TYR A 459 3.22 16.35 5.29
C TYR A 459 1.74 16.64 5.10
N LEU A 460 1.32 16.98 3.89
CA LEU A 460 -0.07 17.25 3.54
C LEU A 460 -0.95 16.04 3.83
N GLN A 461 -0.53 14.85 3.39
CA GLN A 461 -1.24 13.59 3.65
C GLN A 461 -1.46 13.35 5.14
N ARG A 462 -0.43 13.61 5.94
CA ARG A 462 -0.52 13.37 7.38
C ARG A 462 -1.41 14.40 8.09
N ILE A 463 -1.40 15.66 7.67
CA ILE A 463 -2.35 16.68 8.16
C ILE A 463 -3.78 16.26 7.79
N HIS A 464 -3.99 15.79 6.57
CA HIS A 464 -5.27 15.25 6.13
C HIS A 464 -5.73 14.09 7.03
N ASP A 465 -4.88 13.09 7.26
CA ASP A 465 -5.19 11.94 8.11
C ASP A 465 -5.58 12.37 9.54
N ILE A 466 -4.90 13.37 10.11
CA ILE A 466 -5.23 13.92 11.43
C ILE A 466 -6.67 14.46 11.45
N TYR A 467 -7.04 15.26 10.44
CA TYR A 467 -8.37 15.88 10.36
C TYR A 467 -9.47 14.84 10.09
N VAL A 468 -9.20 13.85 9.24
CA VAL A 468 -10.12 12.74 8.97
C VAL A 468 -10.36 11.91 10.23
N ASN A 469 -9.30 11.57 10.97
CA ASN A 469 -9.42 10.79 12.22
C ASN A 469 -10.07 11.58 13.38
N ALA A 470 -10.20 12.90 13.23
CA ALA A 470 -10.78 13.77 14.25
C ALA A 470 -12.31 13.87 14.16
N THR A 471 -12.93 13.33 13.12
CA THR A 471 -14.38 13.43 12.90
C THR A 471 -14.97 12.14 12.34
N ASN A 472 -16.21 11.83 12.71
CA ASN A 472 -17.00 10.75 12.12
C ASN A 472 -18.08 11.31 11.16
N ASP A 473 -18.02 12.60 10.84
CA ASP A 473 -18.96 13.29 9.95
C ASP A 473 -18.57 13.07 8.48
N GLU A 474 -19.32 12.22 7.77
CA GLU A 474 -19.02 11.80 6.40
C GLU A 474 -18.94 12.98 5.42
N ASP A 475 -19.75 14.02 5.59
CA ASP A 475 -19.74 15.20 4.73
C ASP A 475 -18.43 15.99 4.92
N LYS A 476 -17.94 16.09 6.16
CA LYS A 476 -16.66 16.75 6.45
C LYS A 476 -15.46 15.96 5.96
N ILE A 477 -15.53 14.63 5.99
CA ILE A 477 -14.48 13.76 5.45
C ILE A 477 -14.37 13.96 3.94
N ALA A 478 -15.48 13.98 3.21
CA ALA A 478 -15.49 14.25 1.77
C ALA A 478 -14.89 15.63 1.43
N ASP A 479 -15.24 16.67 2.20
CA ASP A 479 -14.67 18.01 2.05
C ASP A 479 -13.14 18.02 2.32
N LEU A 480 -12.66 17.24 3.28
CA LEU A 480 -11.22 17.08 3.58
C LEU A 480 -10.45 16.33 2.50
N GLU A 481 -11.07 15.35 1.84
CA GLU A 481 -10.50 14.61 0.69
C GLU A 481 -10.36 15.54 -0.52
N ALA A 482 -11.40 16.32 -0.84
CA ALA A 482 -11.33 17.31 -1.91
C ALA A 482 -10.28 18.41 -1.63
N LEU A 483 -10.15 18.81 -0.36
CA LEU A 483 -9.11 19.74 0.07
C LEU A 483 -7.70 19.13 -0.12
N HIS A 484 -7.54 17.84 0.18
CA HIS A 484 -6.27 17.13 0.04
C HIS A 484 -5.82 17.07 -1.43
N GLU A 485 -6.71 16.61 -2.32
CA GLU A 485 -6.44 16.47 -3.75
C GLU A 485 -6.01 17.81 -4.38
N LEU A 486 -6.75 18.88 -4.07
CA LEU A 486 -6.45 20.23 -4.56
C LEU A 486 -5.02 20.69 -4.22
N TYR A 487 -4.57 20.43 -3.00
CA TYR A 487 -3.26 20.88 -2.54
C TYR A 487 -2.14 19.90 -2.84
N ASP A 488 -2.41 18.61 -3.00
CA ASP A 488 -1.44 17.63 -3.53
C ASP A 488 -1.06 18.02 -4.97
N ASP A 489 -2.05 18.30 -5.81
CA ASP A 489 -1.86 18.80 -7.18
C ASP A 489 -1.06 20.11 -7.19
N ALA A 490 -1.43 21.08 -6.36
CA ALA A 490 -0.72 22.37 -6.28
C ALA A 490 0.76 22.22 -5.88
N ILE A 491 1.07 21.27 -4.98
CA ILE A 491 2.46 20.95 -4.59
C ILE A 491 3.21 20.25 -5.74
N ARG A 492 2.58 19.28 -6.41
CA ARG A 492 3.16 18.57 -7.56
C ARG A 492 3.46 19.50 -8.73
N ASP A 493 2.56 20.45 -9.01
CA ASP A 493 2.64 21.37 -10.14
C ASP A 493 3.55 22.59 -9.89
N ALA A 494 4.04 22.79 -8.67
CA ALA A 494 4.90 23.92 -8.33
C ALA A 494 6.17 23.98 -9.22
N ALA A 495 6.36 25.09 -9.93
CA ALA A 495 7.44 25.23 -10.91
C ALA A 495 8.81 25.60 -10.30
N ASP A 496 8.80 26.18 -9.10
CA ASP A 496 10.00 26.59 -8.37
C ASP A 496 9.78 26.49 -6.84
N LEU A 497 10.84 26.73 -6.08
CA LEU A 497 10.82 26.66 -4.61
C LEU A 497 9.89 27.70 -3.96
N VAL A 498 9.68 28.86 -4.61
CA VAL A 498 8.80 29.90 -4.07
C VAL A 498 7.35 29.47 -4.19
N ALA A 499 6.95 29.02 -5.38
CA ALA A 499 5.62 28.47 -5.64
C ALA A 499 5.33 27.25 -4.74
N LEU A 500 6.33 26.42 -4.50
CA LEU A 500 6.22 25.23 -3.64
C LEU A 500 5.95 25.60 -2.17
N GLU A 501 6.65 26.61 -1.63
CA GLU A 501 6.40 27.10 -0.27
C GLU A 501 5.06 27.81 -0.14
N GLU A 502 4.64 28.57 -1.17
CA GLU A 502 3.31 29.19 -1.21
C GLU A 502 2.20 28.13 -1.21
N ALA A 503 2.34 27.06 -2.02
CA ALA A 503 1.39 25.96 -2.06
C ALA A 503 1.27 25.26 -0.70
N ARG A 504 2.41 24.94 -0.07
CA ARG A 504 2.45 24.33 1.27
C ARG A 504 1.78 25.21 2.32
N LEU A 505 2.12 26.50 2.38
CA LEU A 505 1.57 27.42 3.37
C LEU A 505 0.06 27.63 3.17
N THR A 506 -0.38 27.67 1.91
CA THR A 506 -1.80 27.78 1.57
C THR A 506 -2.56 26.55 2.01
N ALA A 507 -2.05 25.35 1.70
CA ALA A 507 -2.62 24.09 2.12
C ALA A 507 -2.78 24.02 3.64
N PHE A 508 -1.70 24.32 4.37
CA PHE A 508 -1.72 24.32 5.83
C PHE A 508 -2.78 25.26 6.41
N ASN A 509 -2.85 26.50 5.91
CA ASN A 509 -3.85 27.46 6.37
C ASN A 509 -5.28 27.02 6.07
N ALA A 510 -5.50 26.31 4.96
CA ALA A 510 -6.80 25.79 4.60
C ALA A 510 -7.25 24.70 5.59
N TYR A 511 -6.40 23.73 5.92
CA TYR A 511 -6.67 22.76 6.99
C TYR A 511 -6.91 23.44 8.33
N ARG A 512 -6.04 24.39 8.72
CA ARG A 512 -6.19 25.11 10.00
C ARG A 512 -7.56 25.77 10.16
N ASN A 513 -8.08 26.35 9.09
CA ASN A 513 -9.36 27.06 9.12
C ASN A 513 -10.56 26.12 8.88
N PHE A 514 -10.33 24.83 8.69
CA PHE A 514 -11.38 23.84 8.48
C PHE A 514 -12.07 23.51 9.81
N GLU A 515 -13.38 23.78 9.91
CA GLU A 515 -14.12 23.69 11.17
C GLU A 515 -14.53 22.24 11.50
N ILE A 516 -13.86 21.63 12.48
CA ILE A 516 -14.23 20.33 13.07
C ILE A 516 -14.62 20.50 14.54
N THR A 517 -15.74 19.89 14.92
CA THR A 517 -16.17 19.79 16.32
C THR A 517 -15.73 18.44 16.87
N LEU A 518 -14.97 18.42 17.97
CA LEU A 518 -14.45 17.19 18.57
C LEU A 518 -15.28 16.75 19.79
N GLU A 519 -15.55 15.45 19.87
CA GLU A 519 -15.94 14.78 21.12
C GLU A 519 -14.69 14.32 21.90
N GLU A 520 -14.85 13.92 23.17
CA GLU A 520 -13.73 13.57 24.06
C GLU A 520 -12.87 12.40 23.51
N GLU A 521 -13.50 11.42 22.86
CA GLU A 521 -12.81 10.31 22.18
C GLU A 521 -12.03 10.78 20.92
N GLY A 522 -12.62 11.69 20.14
CA GLY A 522 -11.97 12.27 18.96
C GLY A 522 -10.77 13.15 19.31
N LEU A 523 -10.83 13.85 20.46
CA LEU A 523 -9.71 14.63 21.00
C LEU A 523 -8.51 13.73 21.34
N VAL A 524 -8.75 12.56 21.94
CA VAL A 524 -7.69 11.59 22.27
C VAL A 524 -7.07 10.99 21.01
N ALA A 525 -7.88 10.57 20.03
CA ALA A 525 -7.39 10.04 18.76
C ALA A 525 -6.56 11.06 17.96
N THR A 526 -6.99 12.33 17.99
CA THR A 526 -6.26 13.45 17.37
C THR A 526 -4.91 13.69 18.04
N LYS A 527 -4.86 13.73 19.38
CA LYS A 527 -3.62 13.87 20.15
C LYS A 527 -2.65 12.73 19.85
N ILE A 528 -3.12 11.49 19.84
CA ILE A 528 -2.32 10.30 19.50
C ILE A 528 -1.75 10.41 18.08
N SER A 529 -2.57 10.80 17.11
CA SER A 529 -2.14 10.96 15.71
C SER A 529 -1.06 12.03 15.57
N LEU A 530 -1.17 13.14 16.33
CA LEU A 530 -0.17 14.20 16.34
C LEU A 530 1.13 13.81 17.04
N ILE A 531 1.06 13.13 18.19
CA ILE A 531 2.24 12.58 18.87
C ILE A 531 2.97 11.62 17.90
N THR A 532 2.22 10.76 17.21
CA THR A 532 2.73 9.86 16.18
C THR A 532 3.38 10.62 15.04
N TYR A 533 2.76 11.71 14.57
CA TYR A 533 3.30 12.54 13.51
C TYR A 533 4.62 13.21 13.90
N VAL A 534 4.67 13.82 15.08
CA VAL A 534 5.86 14.50 15.61
C VAL A 534 7.01 13.49 15.75
N VAL A 535 6.72 12.28 16.22
CA VAL A 535 7.68 11.17 16.30
C VAL A 535 8.10 10.69 14.91
N ASN A 536 7.19 10.60 13.94
CA ASN A 536 7.52 10.17 12.59
C ASN A 536 8.29 11.23 11.78
N LEU A 537 8.09 12.53 12.06
CA LEU A 537 8.94 13.60 11.52
C LEU A 537 10.39 13.43 11.98
N HIS A 538 10.57 12.98 13.22
CA HIS A 538 11.82 12.53 13.77
C HIS A 538 12.30 11.17 13.22
N GLN A 539 11.43 10.25 12.79
CA GLN A 539 11.88 8.97 12.18
C GLN A 539 12.41 9.13 10.76
N LEU A 540 11.95 10.13 10.01
CA LEU A 540 12.49 10.45 8.68
C LEU A 540 13.99 10.85 8.71
N THR A 541 14.56 11.09 9.90
CA THR A 541 16.00 11.30 10.07
C THR A 541 16.77 10.01 10.45
N ILE A 542 16.08 8.89 10.69
CA ILE A 542 16.64 7.72 11.39
C ILE A 542 16.63 6.44 10.54
N ILE A 543 15.73 6.30 9.55
CA ILE A 543 15.50 5.01 8.87
C ILE A 543 16.73 4.41 8.21
N ASP A 544 17.82 5.16 7.98
CA ASP A 544 18.99 4.60 7.32
C ASP A 544 20.33 4.62 8.10
N TYR A 545 20.51 5.34 9.23
CA TYR A 545 21.88 5.52 9.77
C TYR A 545 21.96 5.66 11.29
N GLN A 546 22.56 4.66 11.96
CA GLN A 546 22.63 4.61 13.42
C GLN A 546 23.63 5.63 14.00
N ASP A 547 24.85 5.77 13.48
CA ASP A 547 25.94 6.44 14.23
C ASP A 547 26.03 7.97 14.11
N ILE A 548 25.69 8.54 12.94
CA ILE A 548 25.72 10.00 12.71
C ILE A 548 24.59 10.68 13.47
N VAL A 549 23.45 10.01 13.62
CA VAL A 549 22.17 10.53 14.13
C VAL A 549 22.19 10.88 15.63
N TYR A 550 23.06 10.25 16.43
CA TYR A 550 22.98 10.35 17.89
C TYR A 550 23.32 11.73 18.45
N ALA A 551 24.29 12.43 17.87
CA ALA A 551 24.67 13.77 18.34
C ALA A 551 23.62 14.83 17.97
N PHE A 552 22.91 14.64 16.84
CA PHE A 552 21.87 15.53 16.31
C PHE A 552 20.59 15.57 17.17
N ASN A 553 20.39 14.59 18.04
CA ASN A 553 19.08 14.32 18.62
C ASN A 553 18.80 14.93 20.00
N GLN A 554 19.80 15.35 20.78
CA GLN A 554 19.57 15.83 22.16
C GLN A 554 18.69 17.11 22.23
N PRO A 555 19.03 18.20 21.53
CA PRO A 555 18.22 19.43 21.60
C PRO A 555 16.83 19.27 20.97
N LEU A 556 16.79 18.43 19.94
CA LEU A 556 15.62 18.03 19.19
C LEU A 556 14.61 17.28 20.08
N HIS A 557 15.13 16.44 20.95
CA HIS A 557 14.39 15.69 21.95
C HIS A 557 13.89 16.57 23.11
N ASP A 558 14.69 17.52 23.61
CA ASP A 558 14.22 18.46 24.63
C ASP A 558 13.06 19.34 24.13
N LEU A 559 13.11 19.75 22.86
CA LEU A 559 12.01 20.46 22.20
C LEU A 559 10.74 19.58 22.06
N TYR A 560 10.94 18.30 21.74
CA TYR A 560 9.87 17.31 21.69
C TYR A 560 9.18 17.15 23.06
N LEU A 561 9.97 16.97 24.14
CA LEU A 561 9.46 16.86 25.50
C LEU A 561 8.75 18.14 25.98
N GLN A 562 9.18 19.32 25.52
CA GLN A 562 8.52 20.57 25.86
C GLN A 562 7.14 20.71 25.19
N ASN A 563 7.02 20.30 23.92
CA ASN A 563 5.78 20.47 23.15
C ASN A 563 4.78 19.34 23.37
N ILE A 564 5.23 18.13 23.75
CA ILE A 564 4.31 17.03 24.09
C ILE A 564 3.46 17.40 25.30
N ASP A 565 4.04 18.08 26.30
CA ASP A 565 3.31 18.54 27.48
C ASP A 565 2.20 19.55 27.13
N GLU A 566 2.51 20.54 26.30
CA GLU A 566 1.52 21.52 25.81
C GLU A 566 0.42 20.85 24.97
N LEU A 567 0.77 19.81 24.19
CA LEU A 567 -0.18 19.03 23.39
C LEU A 567 -1.10 18.16 24.25
N LEU A 568 -0.56 17.57 25.31
CA LEU A 568 -1.31 16.78 26.28
C LEU A 568 -2.33 17.65 27.03
N ASP A 569 -1.96 18.88 27.37
CA ASP A 569 -2.81 19.83 28.07
C ASP A 569 -3.88 20.46 27.16
N ALA A 570 -3.67 20.51 25.85
CA ALA A 570 -4.60 21.11 24.89
C ALA A 570 -5.99 20.43 24.91
N GLN A 571 -7.07 21.22 25.03
CA GLN A 571 -8.45 20.70 25.14
C GLN A 571 -9.30 20.93 23.89
N THR A 572 -8.74 21.58 22.86
CA THR A 572 -9.44 21.92 21.61
C THR A 572 -8.57 21.62 20.41
N LEU A 573 -9.18 21.32 19.25
CA LEU A 573 -8.45 21.12 18.00
C LEU A 573 -7.59 22.34 17.64
N GLN A 574 -8.12 23.55 17.87
CA GLN A 574 -7.38 24.77 17.62
C GLN A 574 -6.13 24.87 18.51
N ALA A 575 -6.24 24.57 19.80
CA ALA A 575 -5.08 24.55 20.70
C ALA A 575 -4.06 23.47 20.30
N ILE A 576 -4.53 22.30 19.86
CA ILE A 576 -3.68 21.23 19.34
C ILE A 576 -2.93 21.70 18.08
N MET A 577 -3.62 22.37 17.14
CA MET A 577 -3.02 22.91 15.92
C MET A 577 -2.07 24.09 16.19
N ASP A 578 -2.34 24.90 17.21
CA ASP A 578 -1.46 25.99 17.62
C ASP A 578 -0.17 25.47 18.28
N VAL A 579 -0.27 24.44 19.13
CA VAL A 579 0.90 23.72 19.69
C VAL A 579 1.68 23.06 18.56
N PHE A 580 1.00 22.42 17.62
CA PHE A 580 1.65 21.80 16.46
C PHE A 580 2.40 22.78 15.58
N GLN A 581 1.81 23.95 15.29
CA GLN A 581 2.47 25.00 14.54
C GLN A 581 3.65 25.59 15.31
N THR A 582 3.50 25.74 16.63
CA THR A 582 4.58 26.22 17.51
C THR A 582 5.73 25.23 17.52
N PHE A 583 5.44 23.93 17.65
CA PHE A 583 6.40 22.85 17.50
C PHE A 583 7.07 22.93 16.14
N LEU A 584 6.34 22.92 15.02
CA LEU A 584 6.93 23.00 13.68
C LEU A 584 7.83 24.23 13.53
N ASN A 585 7.39 25.41 13.98
CA ASN A 585 8.19 26.64 13.90
C ASN A 585 9.46 26.57 14.76
N GLN A 586 9.35 26.10 16.01
CA GLN A 586 10.50 25.96 16.91
C GLN A 586 11.43 24.83 16.45
N TYR A 587 10.87 23.77 15.88
CA TYR A 587 11.57 22.65 15.30
C TYR A 587 12.38 23.14 14.11
N TYR A 588 11.77 23.77 13.11
CA TYR A 588 12.54 24.32 11.98
C TYR A 588 13.57 25.39 12.40
N ALA A 589 13.29 26.21 13.43
CA ALA A 589 14.19 27.29 13.84
C ALA A 589 15.36 26.87 14.76
N THR A 590 15.12 25.95 15.71
CA THR A 590 16.10 25.48 16.71
C THR A 590 16.91 24.33 16.14
N THR A 591 16.25 23.32 15.57
CA THR A 591 16.87 22.13 14.98
C THR A 591 17.86 22.49 13.89
N LEU A 592 17.52 23.43 13.01
CA LEU A 592 18.39 23.78 11.88
C LEU A 592 19.78 24.25 12.34
N ARG A 593 19.85 25.02 13.43
CA ARG A 593 21.13 25.56 13.90
C ARG A 593 22.02 24.47 14.50
N GLU A 594 21.44 23.61 15.31
CA GLU A 594 22.17 22.56 16.01
C GLU A 594 22.50 21.40 15.08
N VAL A 595 21.56 20.97 14.24
CA VAL A 595 21.80 20.00 13.16
C VAL A 595 22.89 20.51 12.25
N ARG A 596 22.88 21.78 11.84
CA ARG A 596 23.97 22.32 11.01
C ARG A 596 25.31 22.25 11.71
N ALA A 597 25.40 22.67 12.97
CA ALA A 597 26.66 22.63 13.73
C ALA A 597 27.20 21.20 13.85
N LEU A 598 26.31 20.24 14.08
CA LEU A 598 26.64 18.82 14.20
C LEU A 598 26.97 18.18 12.86
N ALA A 599 26.24 18.50 11.79
CA ALA A 599 26.54 18.08 10.42
C ALA A 599 27.93 18.51 10.00
N LEU A 600 28.29 19.76 10.27
CA LEU A 600 29.63 20.27 9.95
C LEU A 600 30.71 19.55 10.77
N SER A 601 30.44 19.26 12.05
CA SER A 601 31.40 18.55 12.91
C SER A 601 31.58 17.08 12.51
N GLU A 602 30.48 16.38 12.20
CA GLU A 602 30.51 14.95 11.88
C GLU A 602 30.99 14.70 10.46
N LEU A 603 30.61 15.57 9.50
CA LEU A 603 31.12 15.53 8.13
C LEU A 603 32.65 15.51 8.12
N GLU A 604 33.30 16.46 8.81
CA GLU A 604 34.76 16.54 8.78
C GLU A 604 35.42 15.32 9.44
N LYS A 605 34.83 14.80 10.53
CA LYS A 605 35.34 13.63 11.22
C LYS A 605 35.27 12.37 10.35
N GLN A 606 34.14 12.17 9.67
CA GLN A 606 33.89 10.99 8.84
C GLN A 606 34.70 11.00 7.54
N ILE A 607 34.90 12.17 6.92
CA ILE A 607 35.65 12.25 5.66
C ILE A 607 37.16 12.26 5.85
N ALA A 608 37.68 12.55 7.05
CA ALA A 608 39.12 12.69 7.26
C ALA A 608 39.93 11.45 6.81
N PRO A 609 39.53 10.20 7.08
CA PRO A 609 40.18 9.00 6.54
C PRO A 609 40.15 8.93 5.01
N TYR A 610 39.00 9.23 4.40
CA TYR A 610 38.81 9.20 2.94
C TYR A 610 39.65 10.27 2.25
N ARG A 611 39.60 11.52 2.73
CA ARG A 611 40.40 12.65 2.24
C ARG A 611 41.90 12.37 2.36
N ALA A 612 42.36 11.75 3.45
CA ALA A 612 43.76 11.40 3.63
C ALA A 612 44.24 10.27 2.69
N ALA A 613 43.33 9.37 2.32
CA ALA A 613 43.62 8.24 1.43
C ALA A 613 43.40 8.56 -0.07
N LEU A 614 42.80 9.70 -0.39
CA LEU A 614 42.39 10.07 -1.74
C LEU A 614 43.60 10.17 -2.70
N LEU A 615 43.45 9.61 -3.90
CA LEU A 615 44.47 9.75 -4.94
C LEU A 615 44.33 11.08 -5.67
N ALA A 616 45.46 11.63 -6.14
CA ALA A 616 45.53 12.94 -6.79
C ALA A 616 44.63 13.10 -8.04
N VAL A 617 44.18 12.00 -8.65
CA VAL A 617 43.26 12.02 -9.80
C VAL A 617 41.88 12.57 -9.43
N ASP A 618 41.44 12.34 -8.20
CA ASP A 618 40.08 12.65 -7.74
C ASP A 618 40.03 13.82 -6.74
N GLU A 619 41.19 14.34 -6.31
CA GLU A 619 41.32 15.37 -5.27
C GLU A 619 40.50 16.64 -5.57
N ALA A 620 40.55 17.12 -6.81
CA ALA A 620 39.82 18.32 -7.21
C ALA A 620 38.30 18.11 -7.24
N VAL A 621 37.84 16.93 -7.67
CA VAL A 621 36.40 16.60 -7.79
C VAL A 621 35.81 16.35 -6.40
N PHE A 622 36.53 15.60 -5.56
CA PHE A 622 36.15 15.38 -4.16
C PHE A 622 36.01 16.70 -3.41
N GLU A 623 37.00 17.59 -3.52
CA GLU A 623 36.96 18.86 -2.80
C GLU A 623 35.87 19.78 -3.34
N ALA A 624 35.58 19.77 -4.65
CA ALA A 624 34.45 20.49 -5.21
C ALA A 624 33.10 20.01 -4.62
N LYS A 625 32.88 18.69 -4.58
CA LYS A 625 31.67 18.08 -3.97
C LYS A 625 31.58 18.35 -2.47
N TYR A 626 32.68 18.23 -1.74
CA TYR A 626 32.72 18.59 -0.33
C TYR A 626 32.34 20.06 -0.10
N GLN A 627 32.86 20.98 -0.91
CA GLN A 627 32.50 22.41 -0.81
C GLN A 627 31.04 22.68 -1.20
N GLU A 628 30.49 21.93 -2.15
CA GLU A 628 29.06 21.98 -2.49
C GLU A 628 28.19 21.53 -1.31
N VAL A 629 28.50 20.37 -0.72
CA VAL A 629 27.82 19.84 0.47
C VAL A 629 27.94 20.82 1.63
N LEU A 630 29.14 21.39 1.88
CA LEU A 630 29.32 22.44 2.87
C LEU A 630 28.46 23.67 2.59
N ALA A 631 28.38 24.12 1.34
CA ALA A 631 27.57 25.26 0.96
C ALA A 631 26.09 24.98 1.26
N ILE A 632 25.58 23.81 0.86
CA ILE A 632 24.22 23.34 1.13
C ILE A 632 23.96 23.31 2.65
N ILE A 633 24.81 22.63 3.43
CA ILE A 633 24.68 22.55 4.88
C ILE A 633 24.62 23.96 5.49
N ASN A 634 25.43 24.90 5.01
CA ASN A 634 25.49 26.26 5.54
C ASN A 634 24.29 27.15 5.15
N THR A 635 23.73 26.99 3.95
CA THR A 635 22.68 27.89 3.44
C THR A 635 21.27 27.35 3.55
N GLU A 636 21.10 26.03 3.53
CA GLU A 636 19.77 25.41 3.50
C GLU A 636 18.99 25.69 4.78
N THR A 637 17.68 25.95 4.67
CA THR A 637 16.79 26.23 5.81
C THR A 637 15.99 25.02 6.26
N ASP A 638 15.97 23.96 5.45
CA ASP A 638 15.39 22.66 5.78
C ASP A 638 16.48 21.68 6.26
N TYR A 639 16.43 21.32 7.54
CA TYR A 639 17.42 20.46 8.14
C TYR A 639 17.29 18.99 7.66
N HIS A 640 16.11 18.53 7.21
CA HIS A 640 15.96 17.20 6.60
C HIS A 640 16.78 17.13 5.31
N PHE A 641 16.80 18.21 4.54
CA PHE A 641 17.63 18.32 3.34
C PHE A 641 19.13 18.34 3.68
N ILE A 642 19.52 19.00 4.77
CA ILE A 642 20.90 18.96 5.30
C ILE A 642 21.33 17.52 5.62
N ILE A 643 20.51 16.77 6.36
CA ILE A 643 20.79 15.37 6.72
C ILE A 643 20.85 14.50 5.47
N LYS A 644 19.86 14.61 4.56
CA LYS A 644 19.83 13.82 3.33
C LYS A 644 21.04 14.10 2.42
N THR A 645 21.44 15.37 2.31
CA THR A 645 22.64 15.77 1.55
C THR A 645 23.90 15.18 2.18
N LEU A 646 24.05 15.31 3.50
CA LEU A 646 25.19 14.76 4.24
C LEU A 646 25.30 13.24 4.05
N THR A 647 24.18 12.54 4.22
CA THR A 647 24.05 11.10 4.04
C THR A 647 24.41 10.67 2.62
N HIS A 648 23.78 11.29 1.62
CA HIS A 648 24.01 10.95 0.23
C HIS A 648 25.49 11.10 -0.12
N PHE A 649 26.11 12.20 0.35
CA PHE A 649 27.53 12.39 0.18
C PHE A 649 28.34 11.27 0.85
N LEU A 650 28.12 10.99 2.14
CA LEU A 650 28.92 10.05 2.93
C LEU A 650 28.76 8.57 2.57
N TYR A 651 27.64 8.17 1.96
CA TYR A 651 27.38 6.75 1.69
C TYR A 651 27.25 6.44 0.21
N ASP A 652 26.73 7.37 -0.59
CA ASP A 652 26.49 7.15 -2.01
C ASP A 652 27.56 7.82 -2.86
N GLU A 653 28.07 9.00 -2.48
CA GLU A 653 29.05 9.70 -3.33
C GLU A 653 30.50 9.35 -3.00
N ILE A 654 30.90 9.35 -1.71
CA ILE A 654 32.32 9.16 -1.37
C ILE A 654 32.84 7.78 -1.76
N VAL A 655 31.98 6.78 -1.87
CA VAL A 655 32.38 5.41 -2.22
C VAL A 655 32.89 5.28 -3.66
N HIS A 656 32.59 6.26 -4.51
CA HIS A 656 32.96 6.27 -5.92
C HIS A 656 34.32 6.93 -6.21
N PHE A 657 35.07 7.42 -5.22
CA PHE A 657 36.41 7.96 -5.48
C PHE A 657 37.51 6.91 -5.35
N THR A 658 38.66 7.22 -5.94
CA THR A 658 39.83 6.34 -5.93
C THR A 658 40.73 6.61 -4.73
N TYR A 659 40.99 5.57 -3.93
CA TYR A 659 41.77 5.66 -2.70
C TYR A 659 43.02 4.78 -2.71
N ASN A 660 44.03 5.19 -1.94
CA ASN A 660 45.04 4.28 -1.44
C ASN A 660 44.40 3.39 -0.36
N GLN A 661 44.03 2.17 -0.76
CA GLN A 661 43.28 1.24 0.08
C GLN A 661 43.97 0.94 1.43
N LEU A 662 45.30 0.79 1.44
CA LEU A 662 46.01 0.57 2.71
C LEU A 662 45.92 1.79 3.64
N LEU A 663 45.98 3.00 3.09
CA LEU A 663 45.90 4.23 3.88
C LEU A 663 44.46 4.47 4.38
N LEU A 664 43.46 4.14 3.56
CA LEU A 664 42.04 4.21 3.92
C LEU A 664 41.74 3.27 5.08
N GLU A 665 42.08 1.99 4.96
CA GLU A 665 41.82 0.97 5.99
C GLU A 665 42.50 1.32 7.31
N LYS A 666 43.73 1.86 7.27
CA LYS A 666 44.39 2.39 8.48
C LYS A 666 43.61 3.52 9.11
N GLY A 667 43.14 4.48 8.31
CA GLY A 667 42.37 5.62 8.79
C GLY A 667 41.05 5.17 9.42
N LEU A 668 40.33 4.23 8.79
CA LEU A 668 39.09 3.67 9.30
C LEU A 668 39.30 2.88 10.60
N ALA A 669 40.31 2.01 10.67
CA ALA A 669 40.65 1.26 11.88
C ALA A 669 41.08 2.18 13.04
N ILE A 670 41.78 3.29 12.75
CA ILE A 670 42.11 4.31 13.77
C ILE A 670 40.85 5.03 14.23
N ALA A 671 39.96 5.41 13.31
CA ALA A 671 38.69 6.06 13.66
C ALA A 671 37.79 5.15 14.51
N HIS A 672 37.72 3.86 14.19
CA HIS A 672 37.03 2.84 14.98
C HIS A 672 37.67 2.69 16.38
N LEU A 673 38.99 2.59 16.46
CA LEU A 673 39.71 2.54 17.74
C LEU A 673 39.50 3.81 18.59
N GLU A 674 39.47 5.00 17.97
CA GLU A 674 39.16 6.28 18.64
C GLU A 674 37.73 6.32 19.15
N TYR A 675 36.78 5.79 18.37
CA TYR A 675 35.39 5.64 18.76
C TYR A 675 35.24 4.71 19.98
N GLU A 676 35.81 3.50 19.91
CA GLU A 676 35.76 2.53 21.00
C GLU A 676 36.42 3.06 22.26
N LEU A 677 37.59 3.70 22.15
CA LEU A 677 38.25 4.35 23.29
C LEU A 677 37.31 5.36 23.97
N ALA A 678 36.62 6.18 23.19
CA ALA A 678 35.67 7.15 23.71
C ALA A 678 34.53 6.47 24.48
N GLN A 679 34.02 5.32 23.99
CA GLN A 679 32.99 4.55 24.70
C GLN A 679 33.51 3.97 26.01
N PHE A 680 34.66 3.29 26.00
CA PHE A 680 35.25 2.71 27.22
C PHE A 680 35.56 3.77 28.28
N LYS A 681 35.96 4.99 27.87
CA LYS A 681 36.25 6.09 28.81
C LYS A 681 35.03 6.63 29.55
N LYS A 682 33.82 6.52 28.97
CA LYS A 682 32.58 7.00 29.60
C LYS A 682 32.39 6.36 30.98
N THR A 683 32.53 5.05 31.04
CA THR A 683 32.25 4.24 32.24
C THR A 683 33.50 3.82 33.02
N ALA A 684 34.71 4.15 32.52
CA ALA A 684 35.96 3.79 33.18
C ALA A 684 36.26 4.62 34.45
N THR A 685 36.95 3.98 35.40
CA THR A 685 37.62 4.67 36.51
C THR A 685 38.73 5.58 36.02
N ALA A 686 39.10 6.62 36.80
CA ALA A 686 40.16 7.56 36.42
C ALA A 686 41.51 6.87 36.12
N ASP A 687 41.85 5.83 36.89
CA ASP A 687 43.07 5.04 36.67
C ASP A 687 42.98 4.19 35.39
N SER A 688 41.79 3.63 35.10
CA SER A 688 41.57 2.88 33.86
C SER A 688 41.61 3.75 32.61
N ILE A 689 41.17 5.01 32.66
CA ILE A 689 41.30 5.96 31.54
C ILE A 689 42.77 6.10 31.13
N THR A 690 43.69 6.18 32.09
CA THR A 690 45.13 6.26 31.81
C THR A 690 45.66 4.98 31.13
N ASN A 691 45.17 3.81 31.55
CA ASN A 691 45.55 2.53 30.94
C ASN A 691 44.96 2.37 29.52
N LEU A 692 43.71 2.79 29.33
CA LEU A 692 43.03 2.83 28.04
C LEU A 692 43.77 3.74 27.05
N ASP A 693 44.21 4.92 27.48
CA ASP A 693 45.01 5.84 26.67
C ASP A 693 46.36 5.22 26.25
N ALA A 694 47.02 4.51 27.16
CA ALA A 694 48.27 3.80 26.85
C ALA A 694 48.05 2.64 25.87
N ALA A 695 46.97 1.88 26.06
CA ALA A 695 46.58 0.78 25.17
C ALA A 695 46.22 1.29 23.78
N PHE A 696 45.45 2.38 23.70
CA PHE A 696 45.12 3.09 22.47
C PHE A 696 46.36 3.52 21.70
N LEU A 697 47.29 4.25 22.34
CA LEU A 697 48.50 4.74 21.67
C LEU A 697 49.35 3.58 21.12
N THR A 698 49.46 2.49 21.88
CA THR A 698 50.20 1.30 21.46
C THR A 698 49.53 0.63 20.26
N HIS A 699 48.22 0.46 20.29
CA HIS A 699 47.48 -0.22 19.23
C HIS A 699 47.37 0.63 17.96
N LYS A 700 47.16 1.95 18.11
CA LYS A 700 47.24 2.91 17.01
C LYS A 700 48.57 2.85 16.29
N ALA A 701 49.69 2.81 17.03
CA ALA A 701 51.02 2.67 16.43
C ALA A 701 51.19 1.35 15.65
N ASN A 702 50.55 0.25 16.09
CA ASN A 702 50.56 -1.01 15.34
C ASN A 702 49.78 -0.91 14.02
N ILE A 703 48.60 -0.27 14.04
CA ILE A 703 47.81 0.01 12.83
C ILE A 703 48.61 0.90 11.86
N GLU A 704 49.24 1.96 12.36
CA GLU A 704 50.07 2.87 11.56
C GLU A 704 51.28 2.14 10.94
N ALA A 705 51.88 1.19 11.67
CA ALA A 705 53.03 0.40 11.23
C ALA A 705 52.66 -0.74 10.26
N ALA A 706 51.38 -1.10 10.14
CA ALA A 706 50.92 -2.19 9.27
C ALA A 706 51.34 -1.96 7.81
N THR A 707 51.73 -3.03 7.11
CA THR A 707 52.20 -2.92 5.72
C THR A 707 51.22 -3.53 4.71
N THR A 708 50.22 -4.27 5.18
CA THR A 708 49.18 -4.91 4.36
C THR A 708 47.80 -4.64 4.96
N ILE A 709 46.75 -4.79 4.14
CA ILE A 709 45.36 -4.65 4.59
C ILE A 709 45.00 -5.73 5.60
N ASP A 710 45.49 -6.96 5.41
CA ASP A 710 45.27 -8.07 6.35
C ASP A 710 45.84 -7.76 7.75
N ASP A 711 47.01 -7.11 7.82
CA ASP A 711 47.60 -6.68 9.10
C ASP A 711 46.71 -5.62 9.80
N VAL A 712 46.12 -4.71 9.03
CA VAL A 712 45.21 -3.66 9.55
C VAL A 712 43.92 -4.31 10.05
N ASN A 713 43.28 -5.16 9.26
CA ASN A 713 42.05 -5.86 9.63
C ASN A 713 42.26 -6.75 10.86
N PHE A 714 43.40 -7.42 10.93
CA PHE A 714 43.77 -8.19 12.11
C PHE A 714 43.90 -7.29 13.33
N ALA A 715 44.62 -6.16 13.23
CA ALA A 715 44.73 -5.21 14.32
C ALA A 715 43.36 -4.64 14.74
N ASP A 716 42.52 -4.26 13.78
CA ASP A 716 41.17 -3.74 14.03
C ASP A 716 40.29 -4.74 14.79
N SER A 717 40.33 -6.03 14.40
CA SER A 717 39.63 -7.10 15.12
C SER A 717 40.05 -7.25 16.59
N GLN A 718 41.22 -6.74 16.97
CA GLN A 718 41.74 -6.79 18.33
C GLN A 718 41.39 -5.57 19.18
N VAL A 719 40.81 -4.51 18.60
CA VAL A 719 40.50 -3.23 19.28
C VAL A 719 39.73 -3.46 20.58
N LEU A 720 38.62 -4.21 20.52
CA LEU A 720 37.79 -4.49 21.69
C LEU A 720 38.54 -5.30 22.77
N TYR A 721 39.37 -6.26 22.39
CA TYR A 721 40.12 -7.08 23.36
C TYR A 721 41.17 -6.23 24.09
N VAL A 722 41.92 -5.42 23.34
CA VAL A 722 42.98 -4.56 23.89
C VAL A 722 42.41 -3.50 24.83
N LEU A 723 41.30 -2.87 24.45
CA LEU A 723 40.65 -1.87 25.31
C LEU A 723 40.00 -2.53 26.52
N ARG A 724 39.34 -3.68 26.37
CA ARG A 724 38.71 -4.40 27.48
C ARG A 724 39.73 -4.87 28.53
N ASP A 725 40.93 -5.29 28.11
CA ASP A 725 41.99 -5.70 29.05
C ASP A 725 42.54 -4.52 29.87
N ALA A 726 42.45 -3.29 29.35
CA ALA A 726 42.82 -2.05 30.03
C ALA A 726 41.65 -1.39 30.81
N TYR A 727 40.44 -1.91 30.63
CA TYR A 727 39.21 -1.34 31.16
C TYR A 727 38.88 -1.83 32.57
N VAL A 728 38.53 -0.88 33.44
CA VAL A 728 37.95 -1.12 34.76
C VAL A 728 36.75 -0.20 34.94
N LEU A 729 35.56 -0.80 35.05
CA LEU A 729 34.28 -0.13 35.27
C LEU A 729 34.31 0.68 36.58
N ASP A 730 33.91 1.95 36.52
CA ASP A 730 33.62 2.78 37.68
C ASP A 730 32.20 2.47 38.18
N PRO A 731 32.03 1.94 39.40
CA PRO A 731 30.72 1.62 39.93
C PRO A 731 29.75 2.81 40.00
N ASN A 732 30.24 4.04 40.09
CA ASN A 732 29.37 5.24 40.10
C ASN A 732 28.89 5.64 38.71
N LYS A 733 29.51 5.09 37.66
CA LYS A 733 29.16 5.29 36.26
C LYS A 733 28.52 4.04 35.65
N ASP A 734 28.32 3.00 36.45
CA ASP A 734 27.69 1.77 36.03
C ASP A 734 26.17 1.97 35.86
N THR A 735 25.79 2.36 34.65
CA THR A 735 24.38 2.50 34.26
C THR A 735 23.77 1.18 33.79
N SER A 736 24.52 0.07 33.76
CA SER A 736 24.06 -1.20 33.17
C SER A 736 22.79 -1.72 33.85
N HIS A 737 22.69 -1.62 35.18
CA HIS A 737 21.50 -2.00 35.93
C HIS A 737 20.28 -1.12 35.61
N ILE A 738 20.49 0.16 35.26
CA ILE A 738 19.44 1.12 34.87
C ILE A 738 19.01 0.86 33.43
N VAL A 739 19.96 0.59 32.54
CA VAL A 739 19.70 0.22 31.13
C VAL A 739 18.97 -1.12 31.05
N ASP A 740 19.41 -2.13 31.81
CA ASP A 740 18.70 -3.42 31.94
C ASP A 740 17.31 -3.22 32.55
N LYS A 741 17.20 -2.32 33.53
CA LYS A 741 15.93 -1.93 34.12
C LYS A 741 15.01 -1.34 33.05
N LEU A 742 15.41 -0.24 32.43
CA LEU A 742 14.61 0.41 31.41
C LEU A 742 14.27 -0.53 30.26
N SER A 743 15.24 -1.25 29.70
CA SER A 743 15.03 -2.18 28.57
C SER A 743 13.97 -3.24 28.89
N THR A 744 14.00 -3.78 30.10
CA THR A 744 13.01 -4.78 30.55
C THR A 744 11.62 -4.17 30.69
N GLU A 745 11.49 -3.04 31.38
CA GLU A 745 10.20 -2.37 31.59
C GLU A 745 9.61 -1.85 30.28
N THR A 746 10.47 -1.30 29.42
CA THR A 746 10.19 -0.88 28.04
C THR A 746 9.65 -2.04 27.22
N SER A 747 10.33 -3.18 27.18
CA SER A 747 9.92 -4.35 26.40
C SER A 747 8.54 -4.87 26.82
N ILE A 748 8.26 -4.83 28.12
CA ILE A 748 6.99 -5.29 28.69
C ILE A 748 5.89 -4.27 28.46
N LEU A 749 6.16 -2.99 28.70
CA LEU A 749 5.24 -1.89 28.38
C LEU A 749 4.91 -1.87 26.88
N LEU A 750 5.89 -2.18 26.03
CA LEU A 750 5.71 -2.28 24.59
C LEU A 750 4.86 -3.48 24.18
N ARG A 751 5.13 -4.66 24.75
CA ARG A 751 4.33 -5.87 24.51
C ARG A 751 2.88 -5.69 24.98
N ALA A 752 2.71 -4.99 26.10
CA ALA A 752 1.41 -4.62 26.62
C ALA A 752 0.74 -3.56 25.69
N ALA A 753 1.49 -2.58 25.18
CA ALA A 753 0.99 -1.53 24.30
C ALA A 753 0.62 -2.05 22.90
N MET A 754 1.41 -2.97 22.33
CA MET A 754 1.07 -3.72 21.10
C MET A 754 -0.28 -4.39 21.23
N THR A 755 -0.52 -5.00 22.39
CA THR A 755 -1.77 -5.71 22.69
C THR A 755 -2.94 -4.73 22.86
N MET A 756 -2.71 -3.53 23.42
CA MET A 756 -3.78 -2.57 23.73
C MET A 756 -4.09 -1.58 22.60
N PHE A 757 -3.10 -1.14 21.85
CA PHE A 757 -3.16 0.07 21.00
C PHE A 757 -2.83 -0.17 19.53
N GLY A 758 -2.38 -1.37 19.14
CA GLY A 758 -2.02 -1.71 17.76
C GLY A 758 -0.64 -1.19 17.33
N GLU A 759 -0.26 -1.50 16.08
CA GLU A 759 1.12 -1.29 15.59
C GLU A 759 1.54 0.19 15.56
N ASN A 760 0.65 1.11 15.19
CA ASN A 760 1.02 2.53 15.01
C ASN A 760 1.46 3.22 16.32
N ILE A 761 0.81 2.93 17.46
CA ILE A 761 1.19 3.47 18.78
C ILE A 761 2.42 2.74 19.34
N THR A 762 2.59 1.48 18.97
CA THR A 762 3.76 0.69 19.32
C THR A 762 5.02 1.29 18.73
N TYR A 763 4.99 1.71 17.46
CA TYR A 763 6.14 2.35 16.82
C TYR A 763 6.55 3.66 17.51
N VAL A 764 5.58 4.41 18.03
CA VAL A 764 5.82 5.64 18.78
C VAL A 764 6.48 5.39 20.13
N LEU A 765 5.92 4.44 20.89
CA LEU A 765 6.48 4.04 22.18
C LEU A 765 7.86 3.39 22.00
N LEU A 766 8.04 2.54 20.99
CA LEU A 766 9.34 1.98 20.59
C LEU A 766 10.37 3.08 20.37
N TRP A 767 9.98 4.14 19.67
CA TRP A 767 10.91 5.21 19.32
C TRP A 767 11.27 6.09 20.52
N VAL A 768 10.29 6.56 21.29
CA VAL A 768 10.53 7.33 22.52
C VAL A 768 11.46 6.52 23.44
N LEU A 769 11.18 5.23 23.61
CA LEU A 769 11.99 4.34 24.44
C LEU A 769 13.38 4.08 23.83
N HIS A 770 13.50 4.00 22.50
CA HIS A 770 14.78 3.83 21.82
C HIS A 770 15.67 5.07 21.98
N VAL A 771 15.14 6.27 21.77
CA VAL A 771 15.89 7.53 21.95
C VAL A 771 16.35 7.68 23.40
N GLU A 772 15.53 7.28 24.36
CA GLU A 772 15.88 7.39 25.78
C GLU A 772 16.86 6.31 26.23
N MET A 773 16.77 5.09 25.68
CA MET A 773 17.82 4.07 25.83
C MET A 773 19.16 4.57 25.27
N VAL A 774 19.12 5.30 24.15
CA VAL A 774 20.30 5.96 23.59
C VAL A 774 20.78 7.07 24.52
N ARG A 775 19.93 7.95 25.06
CA ARG A 775 20.33 9.01 26.01
C ARG A 775 20.95 8.40 27.29
N LEU A 776 20.39 7.30 27.79
CA LEU A 776 20.98 6.54 28.90
C LEU A 776 22.38 6.01 28.58
N SER A 777 22.66 5.63 27.33
CA SER A 777 24.01 5.23 26.88
C SER A 777 25.02 6.40 26.81
N LEU A 778 24.55 7.65 26.87
CA LEU A 778 25.37 8.86 26.82
C LEU A 778 25.64 9.46 28.21
N ILE A 779 24.83 9.09 29.21
CA ILE A 779 24.96 9.56 30.59
C ILE A 779 26.18 8.91 31.26
N ASN A 780 26.92 9.72 32.03
CA ASN A 780 28.16 9.30 32.69
C ASN A 780 28.00 9.09 34.21
N SER A 781 26.78 9.13 34.74
CA SER A 781 26.52 8.91 36.17
C SER A 781 25.24 8.09 36.39
N ALA A 782 25.27 7.20 37.39
CA ALA A 782 24.09 6.43 37.76
C ALA A 782 22.93 7.35 38.24
N GLU A 783 23.24 8.46 38.93
CA GLU A 783 22.23 9.42 39.43
C GLU A 783 21.48 10.14 38.29
N GLU A 784 22.19 10.60 37.27
CA GLU A 784 21.59 11.23 36.08
C GLU A 784 20.78 10.21 35.27
N ALA A 785 21.23 8.95 35.22
CA ALA A 785 20.52 7.87 34.54
C ALA A 785 19.23 7.48 35.29
N GLU A 786 19.24 7.47 36.63
CA GLU A 786 18.03 7.28 37.44
C GLU A 786 17.05 8.43 37.24
N THR A 787 17.53 9.67 37.23
CA THR A 787 16.69 10.86 36.98
C THR A 787 16.06 10.81 35.59
N LEU A 788 16.84 10.48 34.56
CA LEU A 788 16.32 10.35 33.20
C LEU A 788 15.27 9.23 33.10
N TYR A 789 15.53 8.11 33.75
CA TYR A 789 14.58 7.01 33.83
C TYR A 789 13.28 7.43 34.53
N ASP A 790 13.35 8.16 35.64
CA ASP A 790 12.16 8.64 36.36
C ASP A 790 11.35 9.65 35.54
N ASP A 791 12.01 10.57 34.85
CA ASP A 791 11.38 11.55 33.96
C ASP A 791 10.67 10.88 32.77
N LEU A 792 11.31 9.88 32.16
CA LEU A 792 10.71 9.06 31.12
C LEU A 792 9.48 8.30 31.62
N MET A 793 9.58 7.67 32.80
CA MET A 793 8.47 6.94 33.39
C MET A 793 7.30 7.88 33.73
N ALA A 794 7.58 9.10 34.21
CA ALA A 794 6.58 10.13 34.45
C ALA A 794 5.91 10.61 33.14
N LEU A 795 6.67 10.75 32.04
CA LEU A 795 6.13 11.10 30.72
C LEU A 795 5.17 10.01 30.21
N LEU A 796 5.59 8.75 30.27
CA LEU A 796 4.79 7.61 29.82
C LEU A 796 3.48 7.48 30.63
N GLN A 797 3.51 7.80 31.93
CA GLN A 797 2.31 7.86 32.78
C GLN A 797 1.33 8.99 32.38
N ARG A 798 1.83 10.08 31.79
CA ARG A 798 1.01 11.23 31.38
C ARG A 798 0.35 11.08 30.02
N LEU A 799 0.80 10.12 29.20
CA LEU A 799 0.17 9.85 27.91
C LEU A 799 -1.30 9.47 28.13
N PRO A 800 -2.27 10.07 27.40
CA PRO A 800 -3.69 9.85 27.58
C PRO A 800 -4.06 8.59 26.81
N LEU A 801 -3.43 7.48 27.19
CA LEU A 801 -3.68 6.15 26.70
C LEU A 801 -5.07 5.77 27.22
N ALA A 802 -6.11 6.05 26.42
CA ALA A 802 -7.49 5.81 26.80
C ALA A 802 -7.65 4.41 27.39
N TYR A 803 -8.16 4.38 28.61
CA TYR A 803 -8.28 3.20 29.43
C TYR A 803 -9.45 2.33 28.92
N ASN A 804 -9.12 1.35 28.09
CA ASN A 804 -10.04 0.26 27.78
C ASN A 804 -9.80 -0.88 28.79
N GLN A 805 -10.67 -1.01 29.80
CA GLN A 805 -10.58 -2.05 30.83
C GLN A 805 -10.52 -3.46 30.26
N GLU A 806 -11.23 -3.70 29.17
CA GLU A 806 -11.31 -5.00 28.52
C GLU A 806 -9.96 -5.36 27.88
N LYS A 807 -9.32 -4.41 27.18
CA LYS A 807 -7.98 -4.60 26.62
C LYS A 807 -6.88 -4.67 27.68
N LEU A 808 -7.02 -3.96 28.80
CA LEU A 808 -6.09 -4.12 29.92
C LEU A 808 -6.16 -5.53 30.50
N LEU A 809 -7.36 -6.09 30.64
CA LEU A 809 -7.53 -7.46 31.10
C LEU A 809 -6.92 -8.47 30.12
N GLU A 810 -7.09 -8.25 28.81
CA GLU A 810 -6.45 -9.06 27.77
C GLU A 810 -4.91 -9.01 27.82
N ALA A 811 -4.34 -7.81 27.99
CA ALA A 811 -2.90 -7.63 28.16
C ALA A 811 -2.37 -8.30 29.43
N LYS A 812 -3.15 -8.23 30.53
CA LYS A 812 -2.86 -8.93 31.79
C LYS A 812 -2.74 -10.43 31.61
N ASP A 813 -3.73 -11.03 30.96
CA ASP A 813 -3.80 -12.49 30.77
C ASP A 813 -2.65 -12.99 29.88
N LYS A 814 -2.34 -12.29 28.78
CA LYS A 814 -1.26 -12.66 27.86
C LYS A 814 0.13 -12.55 28.51
N ILE A 815 0.37 -11.48 29.26
CA ILE A 815 1.66 -11.26 29.93
C ILE A 815 1.82 -12.21 31.12
N ALA A 816 0.75 -12.49 31.87
CA ALA A 816 0.78 -13.49 32.93
C ALA A 816 1.10 -14.89 32.36
N ALA A 817 0.46 -15.30 31.26
CA ALA A 817 0.73 -16.58 30.61
C ALA A 817 2.19 -16.72 30.15
N PHE A 818 2.76 -15.65 29.58
CA PHE A 818 4.18 -15.62 29.20
C PHE A 818 5.12 -15.76 30.40
N LEU A 819 4.83 -15.07 31.50
CA LEU A 819 5.64 -15.15 32.73
C LEU A 819 5.52 -16.53 33.39
N ASP A 820 4.34 -17.16 33.33
CA ASP A 820 4.13 -18.53 33.82
C ASP A 820 4.91 -19.56 33.01
N GLU A 821 4.94 -19.42 31.67
CA GLU A 821 5.76 -20.28 30.80
C GLU A 821 7.25 -20.16 31.14
N MET A 822 7.75 -18.93 31.31
CA MET A 822 9.13 -18.69 31.73
C MET A 822 9.45 -19.27 33.12
N TYR A 823 8.51 -19.15 34.05
CA TYR A 823 8.63 -19.75 35.37
C TYR A 823 8.73 -21.28 35.27
N ASP A 824 7.88 -21.92 34.47
CA ASP A 824 7.91 -23.36 34.24
C ASP A 824 9.22 -23.81 33.60
N GLU A 825 9.72 -23.07 32.61
CA GLU A 825 11.04 -23.32 32.01
C GLU A 825 12.17 -23.20 33.03
N ALA A 826 12.16 -22.18 33.88
CA ALA A 826 13.17 -21.98 34.92
C ALA A 826 13.16 -23.14 35.95
N VAL A 827 11.98 -23.55 36.39
CA VAL A 827 11.80 -24.67 37.34
C VAL A 827 12.20 -26.01 36.74
N LEU A 828 11.93 -26.24 35.46
CA LEU A 828 12.26 -27.50 34.78
C LEU A 828 13.76 -27.63 34.48
N ASN A 829 14.43 -26.52 34.16
CA ASN A 829 15.79 -26.56 33.61
C ASN A 829 16.91 -26.19 34.61
N LEU A 830 16.58 -25.63 35.80
CA LEU A 830 17.58 -25.19 36.78
C LEU A 830 17.61 -26.10 38.03
N PRO A 831 18.72 -26.83 38.29
CA PRO A 831 18.77 -27.85 39.33
C PRO A 831 18.85 -27.32 40.77
N ASN A 832 19.08 -26.01 40.99
CA ASN A 832 19.30 -25.42 42.32
C ASN A 832 18.61 -24.07 42.47
N LEU A 833 17.27 -24.06 42.47
CA LEU A 833 16.50 -22.85 42.78
C LEU A 833 16.47 -22.54 44.28
N PRO A 834 16.41 -21.26 44.70
CA PRO A 834 16.20 -20.88 46.10
C PRO A 834 14.90 -21.46 46.68
N ASP A 835 14.89 -21.85 47.95
CA ASP A 835 13.72 -22.43 48.63
C ASP A 835 12.47 -21.52 48.62
N ASN A 836 12.66 -20.20 48.53
CA ASN A 836 11.60 -19.20 48.47
C ASN A 836 11.17 -18.83 47.04
N PHE A 837 11.80 -19.38 45.99
CA PHE A 837 11.62 -18.93 44.60
C PHE A 837 10.15 -18.95 44.14
N THR A 838 9.45 -20.06 44.35
CA THR A 838 8.01 -20.19 44.02
C THR A 838 7.14 -19.24 44.83
N THR A 839 7.47 -19.00 46.10
CA THR A 839 6.66 -18.15 46.99
C THR A 839 6.82 -16.68 46.60
N ASP A 840 8.04 -16.27 46.26
CA ASP A 840 8.34 -14.90 45.82
C ASP A 840 7.73 -14.62 44.44
N TYR A 841 7.80 -15.58 43.50
CA TYR A 841 7.12 -15.49 42.20
C TYR A 841 5.61 -15.25 42.35
N GLN A 842 4.94 -16.06 43.16
CA GLN A 842 3.49 -15.95 43.40
C GLN A 842 3.11 -14.62 44.05
N ALA A 843 3.94 -14.09 44.95
CA ALA A 843 3.72 -12.80 45.57
C ALA A 843 3.82 -11.65 44.56
N LEU A 844 4.81 -11.69 43.67
CA LEU A 844 5.00 -10.68 42.62
C LEU A 844 3.87 -10.71 41.58
N VAL A 845 3.47 -11.90 41.12
CA VAL A 845 2.33 -12.08 40.20
C VAL A 845 1.02 -11.55 40.80
N LEU A 846 0.81 -11.74 42.11
CA LEU A 846 -0.37 -11.22 42.80
C LEU A 846 -0.39 -9.68 42.80
N VAL A 847 0.75 -9.04 43.06
CA VAL A 847 0.87 -7.57 43.03
C VAL A 847 0.62 -7.05 41.60
N MET A 848 1.24 -7.68 40.61
CA MET A 848 1.04 -7.39 39.19
C MET A 848 -0.45 -7.45 38.82
N ASN A 849 -1.15 -8.54 39.12
CA ASN A 849 -2.56 -8.71 38.74
C ASN A 849 -3.50 -7.69 39.41
N ASN A 850 -3.16 -7.20 40.60
CA ASN A 850 -3.95 -6.23 41.36
C ASN A 850 -3.82 -4.78 40.86
N ALA A 851 -2.87 -4.49 39.97
CA ALA A 851 -2.69 -3.16 39.38
C ALA A 851 -4.00 -2.66 38.72
N GLN A 852 -4.38 -1.41 38.99
CA GLN A 852 -5.66 -0.86 38.49
C GLN A 852 -5.53 -0.22 37.11
N ASP A 853 -4.32 0.16 36.71
CA ASP A 853 -4.01 0.81 35.44
C ASP A 853 -2.89 0.08 34.68
N PHE A 854 -2.81 0.38 33.38
CA PHE A 854 -1.88 -0.23 32.44
C PHE A 854 -0.40 -0.04 32.80
N PHE A 855 -0.06 1.15 33.27
CA PHE A 855 1.32 1.50 33.55
C PHE A 855 1.82 0.78 34.80
N THR A 856 1.02 0.84 35.87
CA THR A 856 1.28 0.12 37.11
C THR A 856 1.35 -1.39 36.87
N PHE A 857 0.50 -1.94 36.00
CA PHE A 857 0.57 -3.35 35.61
C PHE A 857 1.91 -3.70 34.93
N SER A 858 2.31 -2.90 33.93
CA SER A 858 3.53 -3.13 33.14
C SER A 858 4.80 -3.06 34.00
N CYS A 859 4.85 -2.14 34.97
CA CYS A 859 5.97 -2.04 35.91
C CYS A 859 6.12 -3.29 36.77
N HIS A 860 5.04 -3.77 37.38
CA HIS A 860 5.07 -4.99 38.19
C HIS A 860 5.36 -6.25 37.36
N ALA A 861 4.85 -6.32 36.13
CA ALA A 861 5.18 -7.41 35.20
C ALA A 861 6.69 -7.45 34.88
N ALA A 862 7.33 -6.30 34.78
CA ALA A 862 8.78 -6.22 34.60
C ALA A 862 9.58 -6.63 35.84
N GLU A 863 9.08 -6.35 37.04
CA GLU A 863 9.67 -6.90 38.27
C GLU A 863 9.61 -8.43 38.30
N VAL A 864 8.46 -9.02 37.90
CA VAL A 864 8.32 -10.48 37.78
C VAL A 864 9.30 -11.05 36.74
N TYR A 865 9.40 -10.43 35.58
CA TYR A 865 10.33 -10.87 34.52
C TYR A 865 11.79 -10.80 34.96
N ARG A 866 12.22 -9.70 35.61
CA ARG A 866 13.60 -9.61 36.13
C ARG A 866 13.88 -10.65 37.19
N PHE A 867 12.91 -10.90 38.07
CA PHE A 867 13.03 -11.96 39.07
C PHE A 867 13.32 -13.31 38.40
N LEU A 868 12.59 -13.67 37.34
CA LEU A 868 12.79 -14.91 36.58
C LEU A 868 14.10 -14.95 35.79
N ARG A 869 14.59 -13.80 35.30
CA ARG A 869 15.82 -13.72 34.49
C ARG A 869 17.11 -13.73 35.32
N ILE A 870 17.10 -13.10 36.50
CA ILE A 870 18.29 -12.93 37.36
C ILE A 870 18.57 -14.18 38.22
N LYS A 871 17.51 -14.89 38.63
CA LYS A 871 17.57 -16.04 39.53
C LYS A 871 17.62 -17.34 38.75
#